data_AF-A0A8H7VDF9-F1
#
_entry.id   AF-A0A8H7VDF9-F1
#
_cell.length_a   1.000
_cell.length_b   1.000
_cell.length_c   1.000
_cell.angle_alpha   90.00
_cell.angle_beta   90.00
_cell.angle_gamma   90.00
#
_symmetry.space_group_name_H-M   'P 1'
#
loop_
_entity.id
_entity.type
_entity.pdbx_description
1 polymer ?
#
loop_
_entity_poly.entity_id
_entity_poly.type
_entity_poly.pdbx_seq_one_letter_code
_entity_poly.pdbx_strand_id
1 'polypeptide(L)'
;MNTSSASKPTTVTPVVNDFDLNVVDEALLNPEKPEYVDHFGFTVQVKSDHESDTSDSDEDEFEDATSTKNSSDTPHLSISSQDDNNSTIPIVTQQQDVKETEHIATNNSSIATDNTDNADTPSTDLTSHYNNEDWQMISSTEKLGSNTTTTSTSENDNNINRSTNSPTPSTTSYYDLLLSKFTRSGYQNSSKQAQLQEETSHNLEELREQSSRGDIDWEFWSSVICDFDRVNLTEHSKFRTLISIGIPSQLRGKLWRIFSNSETDSDLVENEYRELLDRTSPHEKLIRRDLSRTFPTLPYFKDNDGEGQEMLFNVIKAYSLFDEHVGYCQGLHFVVGVLLLHMPDEAAFCVLLKLMGNYNLRGHFTPHMEKLHEHMYQFDQLLQLNLPQVHRHLDAQGVVPTMYASQWFMTLFAYRCPLDLVYRVFDLLFVEGSHIILNFALALIKKNQQVILSLEFESLLEFFSGTIFDAYKDNAYDFVQDAYSFDISLRQLAKLSKQYQAEAAKEAKMQSIEDGIRRENISLQEQIKKLKLSYKTLEKEHQDIAHQVISSKMSMASLDAENQQLKHELAVMKAEMVKIKTCMDDERQRQFEELAQQNAHLVGTNSMLEDRLSELETLLIDMKLKYAESENDYEIMKQKLHEAQKLSSMNH
;
A
#
# COMPACT_ATOMS: atom_id res chain seq x y z
N MET A 1 48.62 -54.07 24.65
CA MET A 1 49.31 -52.75 24.62
C MET A 1 48.45 -51.80 23.80
N ASN A 2 48.50 -50.52 24.14
CA ASN A 2 47.95 -49.29 23.53
C ASN A 2 47.00 -49.48 22.33
N THR A 3 45.69 -49.24 22.43
CA THR A 3 44.98 -47.94 22.63
C THR A 3 45.08 -46.96 21.45
N SER A 4 44.03 -46.92 20.63
CA SER A 4 43.39 -45.66 20.23
C SER A 4 41.90 -45.93 19.95
N SER A 5 41.02 -45.07 20.45
CA SER A 5 39.56 -45.23 20.38
C SER A 5 38.93 -44.22 19.44
N ALA A 6 37.91 -44.63 18.69
CA ALA A 6 37.29 -43.80 17.65
C ALA A 6 36.68 -42.49 18.20
N SER A 7 37.12 -41.36 17.64
CA SER A 7 36.50 -40.05 17.83
C SER A 7 35.34 -39.86 16.84
N LYS A 8 34.13 -39.64 17.35
CA LYS A 8 33.01 -39.14 16.52
C LYS A 8 33.31 -37.70 16.07
N PRO A 9 32.86 -37.26 14.87
CA PRO A 9 32.81 -35.84 14.56
C PRO A 9 31.76 -35.16 15.43
N THR A 10 32.11 -34.02 16.03
CA THR A 10 31.18 -33.21 16.82
C THR A 10 30.31 -32.36 15.92
N THR A 11 28.99 -32.40 16.12
CA THR A 11 28.05 -31.52 15.43
C THR A 11 28.26 -30.08 15.91
N VAL A 12 28.74 -29.20 15.03
CA VAL A 12 28.78 -27.75 15.29
C VAL A 12 27.47 -27.15 14.80
N THR A 13 26.60 -26.75 15.72
CA THR A 13 25.46 -25.88 15.42
C THR A 13 25.97 -24.47 15.13
N PRO A 14 25.51 -23.80 14.06
CA PRO A 14 25.79 -22.38 13.89
C PRO A 14 25.11 -21.62 15.04
N VAL A 15 25.88 -20.83 15.78
CA VAL A 15 25.30 -19.82 16.67
C VAL A 15 24.78 -18.71 15.78
N VAL A 16 23.48 -18.42 15.89
CA VAL A 16 22.92 -17.16 15.40
C VAL A 16 23.48 -16.08 16.32
N ASN A 17 24.29 -15.17 15.79
CA ASN A 17 24.58 -13.95 16.52
C ASN A 17 23.31 -13.11 16.51
N ASP A 18 22.69 -12.96 17.69
CA ASP A 18 21.72 -11.90 17.90
C ASP A 18 22.45 -10.57 17.64
N PHE A 19 21.95 -9.78 16.68
CA PHE A 19 22.41 -8.41 16.49
C PHE A 19 21.88 -7.59 17.66
N ASP A 20 22.77 -7.20 18.57
CA ASP A 20 22.41 -6.40 19.74
C ASP A 20 21.99 -5.00 19.30
N LEU A 21 20.67 -4.80 19.14
CA LEU A 21 20.05 -3.56 18.65
C LEU A 21 20.49 -2.32 19.44
N ASN A 22 20.81 -2.49 20.73
CA ASN A 22 21.30 -1.40 21.58
C ASN A 22 22.61 -0.79 21.05
N VAL A 23 23.47 -1.59 20.41
CA VAL A 23 24.74 -1.13 19.82
C VAL A 23 24.50 -0.31 18.54
N VAL A 24 23.46 -0.64 17.78
CA VAL A 24 23.08 0.11 16.56
C VAL A 24 22.51 1.47 16.95
N ASP A 25 21.63 1.53 17.95
CA ASP A 25 21.07 2.79 18.46
C ASP A 25 22.16 3.69 19.08
N GLU A 26 23.12 3.13 19.85
CA GLU A 26 24.21 3.92 20.42
C GLU A 26 25.18 4.47 19.35
N ALA A 27 25.42 3.71 18.27
CA ALA A 27 26.25 4.12 17.14
C ALA A 27 25.57 5.22 16.30
N LEU A 28 24.24 5.15 16.11
CA LEU A 28 23.46 6.21 15.47
C LEU A 28 23.46 7.52 16.27
N LEU A 29 23.54 7.43 17.60
CA LEU A 29 23.65 8.59 18.50
C LEU A 29 25.07 9.18 18.60
N ASN A 30 26.12 8.39 18.32
CA ASN A 30 27.52 8.80 18.49
C ASN A 30 28.43 8.34 17.32
N PRO A 31 28.20 8.83 16.08
CA PRO A 31 28.90 8.34 14.88
C PRO A 31 30.41 8.65 14.82
N GLU A 32 30.94 9.47 15.73
CA GLU A 32 32.36 9.83 15.80
C GLU A 32 33.22 8.89 16.69
N LYS A 33 32.62 7.93 17.41
CA LYS A 33 33.42 6.97 18.21
C LYS A 33 34.15 5.99 17.27
N PRO A 34 35.49 5.84 17.36
CA PRO A 34 36.26 4.97 16.47
C PRO A 34 35.96 3.47 16.67
N GLU A 35 35.47 3.08 17.85
CA GLU A 35 35.19 1.67 18.20
C GLU A 35 34.11 1.04 17.31
N TYR A 36 33.19 1.83 16.74
CA TYR A 36 32.18 1.33 15.80
C TYR A 36 32.71 1.20 14.36
N VAL A 37 33.78 1.93 14.00
CA VAL A 37 34.38 1.89 12.66
C VAL A 37 35.06 0.53 12.42
N ASP A 38 35.79 0.02 13.42
CA ASP A 38 36.37 -1.33 13.39
C ASP A 38 35.31 -2.45 13.46
N HIS A 39 34.08 -2.14 13.91
CA HIS A 39 33.01 -3.14 14.06
C HIS A 39 32.15 -3.29 12.79
N PHE A 40 31.88 -2.20 12.07
CA PHE A 40 31.04 -2.21 10.86
C PHE A 40 31.81 -2.01 9.55
N GLY A 41 33.04 -1.48 9.59
CA GLY A 41 33.90 -1.33 8.41
C GLY A 41 33.57 -0.17 7.46
N PHE A 42 32.59 0.67 7.81
CA PHE A 42 32.21 1.88 7.08
C PHE A 42 31.71 2.98 8.04
N THR A 43 31.79 4.24 7.62
CA THR A 43 31.30 5.38 8.40
C THR A 43 29.84 5.67 8.09
N VAL A 44 29.00 5.79 9.12
CA VAL A 44 27.59 6.19 8.97
C VAL A 44 27.49 7.71 8.81
N GLN A 45 26.91 8.18 7.71
CA GLN A 45 26.54 9.59 7.51
C GLN A 45 25.02 9.75 7.59
N VAL A 46 24.55 10.59 8.52
CA VAL A 46 23.14 10.97 8.63
C VAL A 46 22.93 12.24 7.80
N LYS A 47 22.07 12.19 6.78
CA LYS A 47 21.56 13.38 6.12
C LYS A 47 20.46 14.03 6.98
N SER A 48 20.49 15.34 7.10
CA SER A 48 19.42 16.14 7.72
C SER A 48 18.56 16.78 6.62
N ASP A 49 17.32 16.32 6.45
CA ASP A 49 16.41 16.83 5.41
C ASP A 49 15.87 18.21 5.77
N HIS A 50 16.52 19.26 5.23
CA HIS A 50 16.11 20.66 5.39
C HIS A 50 16.36 21.50 4.13
N GLU A 51 15.98 20.96 2.97
CA GLU A 51 15.72 21.74 1.75
C GLU A 51 14.26 21.51 1.32
N SER A 52 13.55 22.60 1.05
CA SER A 52 12.13 22.57 0.69
C SER A 52 11.87 23.48 -0.51
N ASP A 53 11.50 22.88 -1.64
CA ASP A 53 11.06 23.65 -2.82
C ASP A 53 9.81 24.47 -2.51
N THR A 54 9.85 25.79 -2.79
CA THR A 54 8.70 26.51 -3.36
C THR A 54 9.09 27.83 -4.04
N SER A 55 8.65 27.95 -5.29
CA SER A 55 8.30 29.17 -6.03
C SER A 55 9.33 30.28 -6.29
N ASP A 56 9.47 30.54 -7.59
CA ASP A 56 10.01 31.75 -8.21
C ASP A 56 9.36 33.05 -7.71
N SER A 57 10.15 34.13 -7.62
CA SER A 57 9.93 35.37 -8.39
C SER A 57 11.10 36.34 -8.21
N ASP A 58 11.49 37.04 -9.28
CA ASP A 58 12.55 38.05 -9.29
C ASP A 58 12.16 39.35 -8.54
N GLU A 59 13.14 40.03 -7.91
CA GLU A 59 13.32 41.50 -7.97
C GLU A 59 14.70 41.91 -7.38
N ASP A 60 15.25 43.04 -7.82
CA ASP A 60 16.68 43.39 -7.67
C ASP A 60 17.13 43.88 -6.28
N GLU A 61 18.41 43.62 -5.93
CA GLU A 61 19.13 44.37 -4.88
C GLU A 61 19.48 45.80 -5.34
N PHE A 62 19.28 46.80 -4.48
CA PHE A 62 20.13 48.01 -4.49
C PHE A 62 20.27 48.67 -3.10
N GLU A 63 21.39 49.37 -2.92
CA GLU A 63 21.87 50.05 -1.70
C GLU A 63 20.93 51.20 -1.23
N ASP A 64 20.88 51.66 0.03
CA ASP A 64 21.96 52.28 0.82
C ASP A 64 21.45 52.67 2.26
N ALA A 65 22.30 53.35 3.04
CA ALA A 65 22.15 53.88 4.40
C ALA A 65 20.82 54.60 4.74
N THR A 66 20.37 54.66 6.00
CA THR A 66 21.00 55.51 7.04
C THR A 66 20.48 55.26 8.48
N SER A 67 21.32 55.66 9.46
CA SER A 67 21.02 56.26 10.77
C SER A 67 19.52 56.43 11.15
N THR A 68 19.05 56.16 12.37
CA THR A 68 19.48 56.83 13.63
C THR A 68 18.89 56.16 14.89
N LYS A 69 19.57 56.28 16.05
CA LYS A 69 19.12 56.23 17.49
C LYS A 69 17.64 55.87 17.76
N ASN A 70 17.26 55.01 18.71
CA ASN A 70 17.88 54.62 20.00
C ASN A 70 17.22 53.28 20.49
N SER A 71 17.51 52.64 21.63
CA SER A 71 18.31 52.95 22.84
C SER A 71 18.90 51.67 23.49
N SER A 72 19.38 51.80 24.74
CA SER A 72 19.72 50.75 25.71
C SER A 72 18.45 50.32 26.52
N ASP A 73 18.41 49.31 27.42
CA ASP A 73 19.46 48.77 28.32
C ASP A 73 19.59 47.23 28.37
N THR A 74 20.75 46.79 28.87
CA THR A 74 21.14 45.44 29.34
C THR A 74 22.01 45.65 30.63
N PRO A 75 22.67 44.66 31.30
CA PRO A 75 22.68 43.18 31.16
C PRO A 75 22.65 42.40 32.52
N HIS A 76 22.93 41.08 32.44
CA HIS A 76 23.73 40.24 33.39
C HIS A 76 23.17 39.57 34.69
N LEU A 77 23.20 38.22 34.64
CA LEU A 77 23.92 37.27 35.52
C LEU A 77 23.79 37.30 37.06
N SER A 78 23.28 36.20 37.64
CA SER A 78 24.01 35.22 38.50
C SER A 78 23.08 34.00 38.76
N ILE A 79 23.46 32.72 38.60
CA ILE A 79 24.52 31.85 39.19
C ILE A 79 24.10 31.20 40.53
N SER A 80 24.53 29.93 40.72
CA SER A 80 24.42 29.03 41.90
C SER A 80 23.13 28.20 42.05
N SER A 81 23.13 26.95 42.59
CA SER A 81 24.04 25.76 42.49
C SER A 81 23.57 24.67 43.47
N GLN A 82 23.70 23.37 43.12
CA GLN A 82 24.04 22.20 43.99
C GLN A 82 23.19 21.88 45.26
N ASP A 83 22.87 20.64 45.68
CA ASP A 83 22.93 19.26 45.12
C ASP A 83 21.65 18.50 45.65
N ASP A 84 21.50 17.23 46.10
CA ASP A 84 22.35 16.06 46.42
C ASP A 84 21.49 14.74 46.41
N ASN A 85 21.93 13.68 47.11
CA ASN A 85 21.41 12.30 47.19
C ASN A 85 20.15 12.18 48.12
N ASN A 86 19.33 11.11 48.20
CA ASN A 86 19.64 9.67 48.33
C ASN A 86 18.35 8.79 48.50
N SER A 87 18.44 7.47 48.22
CA SER A 87 17.71 6.26 48.74
C SER A 87 16.22 6.21 49.18
N THR A 88 15.51 5.06 49.27
CA THR A 88 15.36 3.74 48.55
C THR A 88 14.16 2.97 49.20
N ILE A 89 13.49 2.05 48.47
CA ILE A 89 12.54 0.95 48.92
C ILE A 89 11.25 1.31 49.72
N PRO A 90 10.23 0.41 49.82
CA PRO A 90 9.87 -0.76 48.99
C PRO A 90 8.39 -0.78 48.51
N ILE A 91 8.04 -1.73 47.64
CA ILE A 91 6.66 -2.21 47.41
C ILE A 91 6.54 -3.64 47.93
N VAL A 92 5.43 -3.97 48.60
CA VAL A 92 5.15 -5.32 49.15
C VAL A 92 3.81 -5.86 48.62
N THR A 93 3.81 -7.11 48.20
CA THR A 93 2.66 -7.83 47.66
C THR A 93 1.71 -8.33 48.75
N GLN A 94 0.40 -8.37 48.47
CA GLN A 94 -0.51 -9.34 49.10
C GLN A 94 -1.63 -9.76 48.13
N GLN A 95 -2.02 -11.03 48.21
CA GLN A 95 -3.11 -11.64 47.44
C GLN A 95 -4.30 -11.89 48.38
N GLN A 96 -5.51 -11.98 47.84
CA GLN A 96 -6.60 -12.73 48.49
C GLN A 96 -7.65 -13.22 47.48
N ASP A 97 -8.02 -14.49 47.58
CA ASP A 97 -9.16 -15.11 46.88
C ASP A 97 -10.51 -14.69 47.49
N VAL A 98 -11.61 -14.88 46.74
CA VAL A 98 -12.79 -15.66 47.17
C VAL A 98 -13.70 -15.97 45.97
N LYS A 99 -14.54 -17.01 46.10
CA LYS A 99 -15.45 -17.56 45.07
C LYS A 99 -16.90 -17.06 45.23
N GLU A 100 -17.72 -17.39 44.23
CA GLU A 100 -19.14 -17.87 44.26
C GLU A 100 -19.96 -17.27 43.10
N THR A 101 -20.29 -18.02 42.04
CA THR A 101 -21.42 -18.97 41.79
C THR A 101 -22.74 -18.34 41.27
N GLU A 102 -23.51 -19.18 40.59
CA GLU A 102 -24.57 -18.84 39.62
C GLU A 102 -25.89 -18.36 40.26
N HIS A 103 -26.72 -17.60 39.52
CA HIS A 103 -27.97 -18.18 38.99
C HIS A 103 -28.75 -17.33 37.97
N ILE A 104 -29.38 -18.09 37.06
CA ILE A 104 -30.37 -17.77 36.02
C ILE A 104 -31.53 -16.88 36.49
N ALA A 105 -31.96 -15.94 35.62
CA ALA A 105 -33.35 -15.48 35.55
C ALA A 105 -33.75 -15.05 34.12
N THR A 106 -34.81 -15.64 33.57
CA THR A 106 -35.42 -15.28 32.27
C THR A 106 -36.67 -14.42 32.45
N ASN A 107 -37.01 -13.55 31.49
CA ASN A 107 -38.40 -13.41 31.01
C ASN A 107 -38.55 -12.52 29.76
N ASN A 108 -39.64 -12.78 29.00
CA ASN A 108 -39.98 -12.10 27.74
C ASN A 108 -41.17 -11.14 27.90
N SER A 109 -41.15 -10.00 27.20
CA SER A 109 -42.22 -9.54 26.28
C SER A 109 -41.74 -8.27 25.55
N SER A 110 -41.78 -8.13 24.22
CA SER A 110 -42.81 -8.43 23.20
C SER A 110 -43.89 -7.34 23.07
N ILE A 111 -43.56 -6.26 22.35
CA ILE A 111 -44.50 -5.47 21.53
C ILE A 111 -43.83 -5.27 20.16
N ALA A 112 -44.61 -5.36 19.08
CA ALA A 112 -44.17 -5.19 17.70
C ALA A 112 -45.03 -4.16 16.96
N THR A 113 -44.44 -3.46 16.00
CA THR A 113 -45.11 -2.72 14.92
C THR A 113 -44.20 -2.71 13.69
N ASP A 114 -44.77 -2.97 12.52
CA ASP A 114 -44.06 -3.06 11.25
C ASP A 114 -43.54 -1.70 10.74
N ASN A 115 -42.43 -1.70 9.98
CA ASN A 115 -42.49 -1.52 8.53
C ASN A 115 -41.12 -1.65 7.84
N THR A 116 -41.14 -2.34 6.70
CA THR A 116 -40.34 -2.19 5.46
C THR A 116 -39.35 -1.00 5.42
N ASP A 117 -38.08 -1.16 5.02
CA ASP A 117 -37.72 -1.62 3.67
C ASP A 117 -36.23 -2.04 3.49
N ASN A 118 -35.93 -2.57 2.29
CA ASN A 118 -34.66 -3.18 1.84
C ASN A 118 -33.34 -2.41 2.08
N ALA A 119 -32.27 -3.14 2.44
CA ALA A 119 -31.07 -3.31 1.59
C ALA A 119 -29.99 -4.23 2.25
N ASP A 120 -29.92 -5.50 1.86
CA ASP A 120 -28.80 -6.38 2.22
C ASP A 120 -27.61 -6.23 1.26
N THR A 121 -26.38 -6.21 1.79
CA THR A 121 -25.15 -6.55 1.02
C THR A 121 -23.99 -6.90 1.97
N PRO A 122 -23.76 -8.18 2.28
CA PRO A 122 -22.52 -8.65 2.86
C PRO A 122 -21.50 -9.06 1.78
N SER A 123 -20.24 -8.75 2.05
CA SER A 123 -19.05 -9.22 1.32
C SER A 123 -19.00 -10.75 1.16
N THR A 124 -18.45 -11.22 0.03
CA THR A 124 -18.01 -12.61 -0.15
C THR A 124 -16.55 -12.65 -0.60
N ASP A 125 -15.69 -13.26 0.21
CA ASP A 125 -14.35 -13.67 -0.20
C ASP A 125 -14.44 -14.81 -1.22
N LEU A 126 -13.66 -14.75 -2.30
CA LEU A 126 -13.51 -15.85 -3.26
C LEU A 126 -12.05 -16.04 -3.67
N THR A 127 -11.36 -16.95 -2.99
CA THR A 127 -10.12 -17.56 -3.49
C THR A 127 -10.44 -18.62 -4.53
N SER A 128 -10.64 -18.21 -5.79
CA SER A 128 -10.96 -19.13 -6.88
C SER A 128 -9.75 -19.99 -7.27
N HIS A 129 -9.83 -21.30 -7.03
CA HIS A 129 -9.04 -22.26 -7.81
C HIS A 129 -9.60 -22.26 -9.24
N TYR A 130 -8.77 -21.94 -10.23
CA TYR A 130 -9.17 -21.96 -11.63
C TYR A 130 -9.20 -23.39 -12.16
N ASN A 131 -10.40 -23.90 -12.43
CA ASN A 131 -10.59 -25.18 -13.12
C ASN A 131 -10.34 -25.01 -14.63
N ASN A 132 -9.68 -26.01 -15.22
CA ASN A 132 -9.24 -25.99 -16.62
C ASN A 132 -10.26 -26.68 -17.55
N GLU A 133 -11.56 -26.35 -17.38
CA GLU A 133 -12.68 -27.18 -17.86
C GLU A 133 -13.36 -26.65 -19.13
N ASP A 134 -13.44 -25.33 -19.35
CA ASP A 134 -14.12 -24.74 -20.52
C ASP A 134 -13.49 -25.16 -21.87
N TRP A 135 -12.19 -25.49 -21.89
CA TRP A 135 -11.47 -25.94 -23.09
C TRP A 135 -11.78 -27.40 -23.50
N GLN A 136 -12.54 -28.17 -22.72
CA GLN A 136 -12.80 -29.61 -23.02
C GLN A 136 -14.01 -29.86 -23.93
N MET A 137 -14.80 -28.83 -24.25
CA MET A 137 -15.99 -28.94 -25.12
C MET A 137 -15.67 -29.46 -26.54
N ILE A 138 -14.43 -29.33 -27.02
CA ILE A 138 -14.01 -29.73 -28.39
C ILE A 138 -13.26 -31.08 -28.39
N SER A 139 -12.90 -31.65 -27.23
CA SER A 139 -12.09 -32.89 -27.15
C SER A 139 -12.88 -34.20 -26.92
N SER A 140 -14.21 -34.18 -27.05
CA SER A 140 -15.08 -35.28 -26.60
C SER A 140 -15.84 -35.95 -27.75
N THR A 141 -15.16 -36.82 -28.52
CA THR A 141 -15.80 -37.89 -29.29
C THR A 141 -15.27 -39.26 -28.86
N GLU A 142 -16.14 -40.26 -28.81
CA GLU A 142 -15.88 -41.47 -28.02
C GLU A 142 -14.98 -42.50 -28.71
N LYS A 143 -14.11 -43.14 -27.91
CA LYS A 143 -13.37 -44.34 -28.32
C LYS A 143 -14.31 -45.55 -28.47
N LEU A 144 -14.89 -45.74 -29.65
CA LEU A 144 -15.67 -46.94 -29.93
C LEU A 144 -14.73 -48.16 -30.06
N GLY A 145 -14.73 -49.01 -29.02
CA GLY A 145 -13.84 -50.17 -28.95
C GLY A 145 -14.16 -51.26 -29.98
N SER A 146 -13.12 -51.84 -30.57
CA SER A 146 -13.23 -52.94 -31.53
C SER A 146 -13.70 -54.24 -30.89
N ASN A 147 -14.96 -54.61 -31.08
CA ASN A 147 -15.49 -55.94 -30.73
C ASN A 147 -15.72 -56.80 -31.98
N THR A 148 -14.88 -57.81 -32.17
CA THR A 148 -15.08 -58.86 -33.17
C THR A 148 -16.34 -59.67 -32.90
N THR A 149 -17.22 -59.80 -33.89
CA THR A 149 -18.19 -60.91 -33.97
C THR A 149 -18.24 -61.44 -35.39
N THR A 150 -18.28 -62.75 -35.53
CA THR A 150 -18.26 -63.47 -36.81
C THR A 150 -19.65 -63.65 -37.39
N THR A 151 -19.84 -63.31 -38.67
CA THR A 151 -20.93 -63.87 -39.49
C THR A 151 -20.41 -64.19 -40.89
N SER A 152 -20.75 -65.36 -41.42
CA SER A 152 -20.26 -65.88 -42.69
C SER A 152 -21.32 -65.85 -43.80
N THR A 153 -20.96 -65.36 -44.97
CA THR A 153 -21.58 -65.74 -46.25
C THR A 153 -20.50 -65.80 -47.33
N SER A 154 -20.55 -66.84 -48.16
CA SER A 154 -19.58 -67.10 -49.24
C SER A 154 -20.09 -66.60 -50.57
N GLU A 155 -19.21 -66.18 -51.49
CA GLU A 155 -19.30 -66.61 -52.90
C GLU A 155 -17.98 -66.40 -53.69
N ASN A 156 -17.49 -67.54 -54.19
CA ASN A 156 -16.61 -67.88 -55.32
C ASN A 156 -15.57 -66.91 -55.96
N ASP A 157 -14.37 -67.48 -56.11
CA ASP A 157 -13.51 -67.56 -57.32
C ASP A 157 -13.16 -66.26 -58.09
N ASN A 158 -11.87 -65.89 -58.18
CA ASN A 158 -10.90 -66.68 -58.93
C ASN A 158 -9.43 -66.43 -58.54
N ASN A 159 -8.57 -67.41 -58.81
CA ASN A 159 -7.12 -67.39 -58.55
C ASN A 159 -6.32 -67.06 -59.82
N ILE A 160 -5.58 -65.95 -59.83
CA ILE A 160 -4.51 -65.69 -60.81
C ILE A 160 -3.24 -65.25 -60.09
N ASN A 161 -2.31 -66.19 -59.92
CA ASN A 161 -0.91 -65.87 -59.62
C ASN A 161 -0.31 -65.02 -60.76
N ARG A 162 0.21 -63.83 -60.44
CA ARG A 162 1.14 -63.14 -61.35
C ARG A 162 2.22 -62.36 -60.60
N SER A 163 3.42 -62.93 -60.57
CA SER A 163 4.64 -62.19 -60.21
C SER A 163 4.95 -61.17 -61.31
N THR A 164 4.88 -59.88 -61.00
CA THR A 164 5.41 -58.81 -61.85
C THR A 164 6.07 -57.75 -60.98
N ASN A 165 7.31 -57.40 -61.31
CA ASN A 165 8.08 -56.35 -60.65
C ASN A 165 7.28 -55.04 -60.64
N SER A 166 7.18 -54.37 -59.49
CA SER A 166 6.76 -52.97 -59.43
C SER A 166 7.86 -52.10 -60.05
N PRO A 167 7.57 -51.25 -61.06
CA PRO A 167 8.50 -50.21 -61.45
C PRO A 167 8.56 -49.14 -60.34
N THR A 168 9.75 -48.65 -60.04
CA THR A 168 9.91 -47.41 -59.27
C THR A 168 9.24 -46.27 -60.03
N PRO A 169 8.27 -45.54 -59.46
CA PRO A 169 7.69 -44.38 -60.12
C PRO A 169 8.77 -43.31 -60.35
N SER A 170 8.79 -42.70 -61.53
CA SER A 170 9.60 -41.50 -61.75
C SER A 170 9.06 -40.35 -60.90
N THR A 171 9.95 -39.52 -60.34
CA THR A 171 9.65 -38.40 -59.42
C THR A 171 8.51 -37.48 -59.89
N THR A 172 8.33 -37.31 -61.20
CA THR A 172 7.18 -36.64 -61.83
C THR A 172 5.83 -37.07 -61.24
N SER A 173 5.61 -38.38 -61.04
CA SER A 173 4.31 -38.92 -60.62
C SER A 173 3.93 -38.57 -59.18
N TYR A 174 4.90 -38.24 -58.32
CA TYR A 174 4.63 -37.77 -56.95
C TYR A 174 4.48 -36.24 -56.90
N TYR A 175 5.13 -35.52 -57.81
CA TYR A 175 4.92 -34.08 -57.99
C TYR A 175 3.47 -33.80 -58.41
N ASP A 176 2.98 -34.52 -59.43
CA ASP A 176 1.58 -34.42 -59.89
C ASP A 176 0.57 -34.79 -58.78
N LEU A 177 0.92 -35.75 -57.90
CA LEU A 177 0.11 -36.11 -56.73
C LEU A 177 0.07 -34.98 -55.70
N LEU A 178 1.19 -34.32 -55.41
CA LEU A 178 1.21 -33.11 -54.57
C LEU A 178 0.37 -31.98 -55.17
N LEU A 179 0.55 -31.67 -56.46
CA LEU A 179 -0.28 -30.70 -57.19
C LEU A 179 -1.77 -31.03 -57.07
N SER A 180 -2.16 -32.30 -57.21
CA SER A 180 -3.55 -32.74 -57.08
C SER A 180 -4.11 -32.60 -55.65
N LYS A 181 -3.25 -32.63 -54.61
CA LYS A 181 -3.65 -32.38 -53.22
C LYS A 181 -3.74 -30.88 -52.91
N PHE A 182 -2.84 -30.06 -53.43
CA PHE A 182 -2.89 -28.61 -53.29
C PHE A 182 -4.13 -28.03 -53.99
N THR A 183 -4.38 -28.40 -55.25
CA THR A 183 -5.51 -27.88 -56.05
C THR A 183 -6.88 -28.34 -55.55
N ARG A 184 -6.99 -29.50 -54.91
CA ARG A 184 -8.26 -30.08 -54.43
C ARG A 184 -8.76 -29.47 -53.11
N SER A 185 -7.98 -28.61 -52.46
CA SER A 185 -8.31 -28.03 -51.15
C SER A 185 -9.01 -26.66 -51.22
N GLY A 186 -9.27 -26.11 -52.41
CA GLY A 186 -9.89 -24.78 -52.57
C GLY A 186 -11.35 -24.83 -53.04
N TYR A 187 -12.29 -24.36 -52.22
CA TYR A 187 -13.69 -24.19 -52.59
C TYR A 187 -14.08 -22.71 -52.77
N GLN A 188 -14.23 -22.34 -54.05
CA GLN A 188 -15.01 -21.20 -54.59
C GLN A 188 -14.58 -19.74 -54.30
N ASN A 189 -14.31 -19.05 -55.42
CA ASN A 189 -14.52 -17.62 -55.69
C ASN A 189 -13.54 -16.57 -55.12
N SER A 190 -12.43 -16.40 -55.83
CA SER A 190 -11.98 -15.05 -56.24
C SER A 190 -11.28 -15.09 -57.59
N SER A 191 -11.44 -14.05 -58.42
CA SER A 191 -10.65 -13.88 -59.65
C SER A 191 -9.14 -13.86 -59.36
N LYS A 192 -8.76 -13.35 -58.17
CA LYS A 192 -7.38 -13.38 -57.66
C LYS A 192 -6.97 -14.73 -57.07
N GLN A 193 -7.89 -15.57 -56.60
CA GLN A 193 -7.53 -16.96 -56.23
C GLN A 193 -7.05 -17.72 -57.46
N ALA A 194 -7.68 -17.52 -58.63
CA ALA A 194 -7.19 -18.09 -59.88
C ALA A 194 -5.81 -17.52 -60.26
N GLN A 195 -5.57 -16.22 -60.01
CA GLN A 195 -4.29 -15.58 -60.29
C GLN A 195 -3.17 -16.04 -59.34
N LEU A 196 -3.45 -16.21 -58.04
CA LEU A 196 -2.55 -16.84 -57.06
C LEU A 196 -2.34 -18.33 -57.34
N GLN A 197 -3.33 -19.05 -57.89
CA GLN A 197 -3.18 -20.42 -58.38
C GLN A 197 -2.29 -20.46 -59.65
N GLU A 198 -2.38 -19.48 -60.53
CA GLU A 198 -1.55 -19.36 -61.72
C GLU A 198 -0.11 -18.96 -61.35
N GLU A 199 0.09 -18.04 -60.40
CA GLU A 199 1.41 -17.69 -59.84
C GLU A 199 2.02 -18.82 -59.01
N THR A 200 1.25 -19.57 -58.22
CA THR A 200 1.78 -20.78 -57.54
C THR A 200 2.03 -21.92 -58.51
N SER A 201 1.28 -22.03 -59.62
CA SER A 201 1.58 -22.97 -60.72
C SER A 201 2.86 -22.58 -61.48
N HIS A 202 3.09 -21.29 -61.71
CA HIS A 202 4.32 -20.77 -62.31
C HIS A 202 5.52 -20.97 -61.38
N ASN A 203 5.37 -20.67 -60.08
CA ASN A 203 6.38 -21.00 -59.07
C ASN A 203 6.63 -22.52 -59.01
N LEU A 204 5.62 -23.37 -59.20
CA LEU A 204 5.78 -24.83 -59.31
C LEU A 204 6.53 -25.25 -60.57
N GLU A 205 6.35 -24.58 -61.70
CA GLU A 205 7.13 -24.88 -62.92
C GLU A 205 8.59 -24.40 -62.76
N GLU A 206 8.83 -23.24 -62.13
CA GLU A 206 10.17 -22.81 -61.73
C GLU A 206 10.80 -23.73 -60.66
N LEU A 207 10.02 -24.25 -59.71
CA LEU A 207 10.48 -25.25 -58.74
C LEU A 207 10.76 -26.61 -59.40
N ARG A 208 10.09 -26.93 -60.51
CA ARG A 208 10.40 -28.10 -61.34
C ARG A 208 11.70 -27.88 -62.13
N GLU A 209 12.02 -26.66 -62.56
CA GLU A 209 13.36 -26.34 -63.07
C GLU A 209 14.42 -26.37 -61.96
N GLN A 210 14.14 -25.85 -60.77
CA GLN A 210 15.03 -25.94 -59.60
C GLN A 210 15.23 -27.40 -59.12
N SER A 211 14.23 -28.26 -59.28
CA SER A 211 14.31 -29.70 -58.99
C SER A 211 15.42 -30.40 -59.79
N SER A 212 15.81 -29.87 -60.96
CA SER A 212 16.99 -30.34 -61.70
C SER A 212 18.34 -30.14 -60.98
N ARG A 213 18.37 -29.35 -59.89
CA ARG A 213 19.57 -29.11 -59.07
C ARG A 213 19.71 -30.06 -57.86
N GLY A 214 18.62 -30.71 -57.45
CA GLY A 214 18.67 -31.84 -56.50
C GLY A 214 18.70 -31.55 -55.00
N ASP A 215 18.58 -30.29 -54.54
CA ASP A 215 18.70 -29.93 -53.12
C ASP A 215 17.48 -30.26 -52.22
N ILE A 216 16.29 -30.53 -52.79
CA ILE A 216 15.04 -30.73 -52.02
C ILE A 216 14.51 -32.16 -52.18
N ASP A 217 14.43 -32.89 -51.07
CA ASP A 217 13.81 -34.23 -50.99
C ASP A 217 12.27 -34.13 -50.98
N TRP A 218 11.69 -33.90 -52.17
CA TRP A 218 10.24 -33.83 -52.36
C TRP A 218 9.52 -35.17 -52.07
N GLU A 219 10.19 -36.31 -52.21
CA GLU A 219 9.63 -37.62 -51.88
C GLU A 219 9.41 -37.74 -50.36
N PHE A 220 10.40 -37.36 -49.56
CA PHE A 220 10.27 -37.28 -48.11
C PHE A 220 9.17 -36.31 -47.68
N TRP A 221 9.17 -35.07 -48.17
CA TRP A 221 8.15 -34.09 -47.78
C TRP A 221 6.75 -34.52 -48.24
N SER A 222 6.62 -35.20 -49.39
CA SER A 222 5.35 -35.82 -49.79
C SER A 222 4.92 -36.94 -48.84
N SER A 223 5.85 -37.72 -48.29
CA SER A 223 5.54 -38.77 -47.31
C SER A 223 5.00 -38.17 -46.00
N VAL A 224 5.60 -37.07 -45.52
CA VAL A 224 5.16 -36.31 -44.34
C VAL A 224 3.76 -35.73 -44.54
N ILE A 225 3.50 -35.11 -45.70
CA ILE A 225 2.18 -34.54 -46.06
C ILE A 225 1.09 -35.60 -46.18
N CYS A 226 1.45 -36.88 -46.37
CA CYS A 226 0.49 -37.97 -46.45
C CYS A 226 0.19 -38.64 -45.10
N ASP A 227 1.15 -38.67 -44.17
CA ASP A 227 1.06 -39.42 -42.90
C ASP A 227 2.22 -38.98 -41.99
N PHE A 228 2.03 -37.85 -41.27
CA PHE A 228 3.06 -37.29 -40.40
C PHE A 228 3.40 -38.23 -39.24
N ASP A 229 2.40 -38.80 -38.57
CA ASP A 229 2.59 -39.67 -37.40
C ASP A 229 3.46 -40.89 -37.73
N ARG A 230 3.22 -41.55 -38.86
CA ARG A 230 4.07 -42.66 -39.31
C ARG A 230 5.50 -42.19 -39.56
N VAL A 231 5.70 -41.12 -40.32
CA VAL A 231 7.06 -40.66 -40.69
C VAL A 231 7.85 -40.19 -39.47
N ASN A 232 7.17 -39.53 -38.52
CA ASN A 232 7.75 -39.12 -37.24
C ASN A 232 8.18 -40.32 -36.39
N LEU A 233 7.44 -41.44 -36.45
CA LEU A 233 7.79 -42.69 -35.75
C LEU A 233 8.84 -43.55 -36.49
N THR A 234 8.78 -43.65 -37.82
CA THR A 234 9.65 -44.57 -38.59
C THR A 234 10.95 -43.94 -39.08
N GLU A 235 10.95 -42.63 -39.36
CA GLU A 235 12.07 -41.92 -39.99
C GLU A 235 12.52 -40.69 -39.19
N HIS A 236 12.25 -40.65 -37.88
CA HIS A 236 12.56 -39.55 -36.96
C HIS A 236 13.96 -38.91 -37.17
N SER A 237 15.00 -39.72 -37.41
CA SER A 237 16.36 -39.19 -37.63
C SER A 237 16.52 -38.45 -38.96
N LYS A 238 15.82 -38.89 -40.03
CA LYS A 238 15.78 -38.19 -41.32
C LYS A 238 14.93 -36.94 -41.20
N PHE A 239 13.77 -37.04 -40.53
CA PHE A 239 12.90 -35.90 -40.23
C PHE A 239 13.63 -34.79 -39.45
N ARG A 240 14.28 -35.11 -38.33
CA ARG A 240 15.06 -34.13 -37.54
C ARG A 240 16.22 -33.50 -38.31
N THR A 241 16.81 -34.24 -39.26
CA THR A 241 17.85 -33.69 -40.15
C THR A 241 17.27 -32.71 -41.18
N LEU A 242 16.15 -33.06 -41.82
CA LEU A 242 15.52 -32.22 -42.85
C LEU A 242 14.78 -31.02 -42.26
N ILE A 243 14.15 -31.11 -41.09
CA ILE A 243 13.60 -29.94 -40.38
C ILE A 243 14.71 -28.98 -39.93
N SER A 244 15.91 -29.50 -39.60
CA SER A 244 17.08 -28.66 -39.29
C SER A 244 17.59 -27.89 -40.51
N ILE A 245 17.62 -28.53 -41.69
CA ILE A 245 17.93 -27.87 -42.97
C ILE A 245 16.82 -26.87 -43.33
N GLY A 246 15.57 -27.18 -43.01
CA GLY A 246 14.41 -26.31 -43.03
C GLY A 246 13.27 -26.80 -43.92
N ILE A 247 12.05 -26.37 -43.61
CA ILE A 247 10.91 -26.59 -44.50
C ILE A 247 11.05 -25.68 -45.74
N PRO A 248 10.85 -26.19 -46.98
CA PRO A 248 10.69 -25.34 -48.18
C PRO A 248 9.52 -24.36 -47.99
N SER A 249 9.70 -23.09 -48.36
CA SER A 249 8.72 -22.03 -48.05
C SER A 249 7.30 -22.33 -48.56
N GLN A 250 7.19 -22.95 -49.74
CA GLN A 250 5.91 -23.32 -50.36
C GLN A 250 5.18 -24.46 -49.64
N LEU A 251 5.88 -25.21 -48.78
CA LEU A 251 5.29 -26.31 -48.00
C LEU A 251 4.89 -25.91 -46.58
N ARG A 252 5.44 -24.81 -46.02
CA ARG A 252 5.16 -24.38 -44.63
C ARG A 252 3.67 -24.21 -44.35
N GLY A 253 2.94 -23.55 -45.25
CA GLY A 253 1.49 -23.34 -45.09
C GLY A 253 0.68 -24.62 -44.89
N LYS A 254 1.07 -25.72 -45.58
CA LYS A 254 0.43 -27.03 -45.42
C LYS A 254 0.99 -27.82 -44.24
N LEU A 255 2.31 -27.80 -44.04
CA LEU A 255 2.97 -28.57 -42.98
C LEU A 255 2.67 -28.02 -41.59
N TRP A 256 2.62 -26.70 -41.40
CA TRP A 256 2.24 -26.08 -40.13
C TRP A 256 0.78 -26.43 -39.73
N ARG A 257 -0.17 -26.52 -40.69
CA ARG A 257 -1.54 -27.02 -40.45
C ARG A 257 -1.57 -28.50 -40.04
N ILE A 258 -0.75 -29.34 -40.68
CA ILE A 258 -0.62 -30.77 -40.33
C ILE A 258 0.00 -30.93 -38.93
N PHE A 259 1.13 -30.29 -38.65
CA PHE A 259 1.84 -30.40 -37.37
C PHE A 259 1.04 -29.82 -36.18
N SER A 260 0.31 -28.72 -36.39
CA SER A 260 -0.64 -28.19 -35.39
C SER A 260 -1.94 -28.98 -35.28
N ASN A 261 -2.13 -29.99 -36.15
CA ASN A 261 -3.37 -30.74 -36.33
C ASN A 261 -4.60 -29.82 -36.45
N SER A 262 -4.48 -28.73 -37.21
CA SER A 262 -5.56 -27.77 -37.44
C SER A 262 -6.63 -28.30 -38.39
N GLU A 263 -6.35 -29.37 -39.14
CA GLU A 263 -7.21 -29.85 -40.23
C GLU A 263 -8.35 -30.77 -39.76
N THR A 264 -8.28 -31.34 -38.55
CA THR A 264 -9.33 -32.24 -38.01
C THR A 264 -10.67 -31.55 -37.80
N ASP A 265 -10.65 -30.26 -37.43
CA ASP A 265 -11.83 -29.49 -37.02
C ASP A 265 -12.09 -28.27 -37.93
N SER A 266 -11.35 -28.15 -39.05
CA SER A 266 -11.24 -26.93 -39.86
C SER A 266 -12.61 -26.38 -40.27
N ASP A 267 -13.50 -27.22 -40.80
CA ASP A 267 -14.83 -26.81 -41.28
C ASP A 267 -15.68 -26.11 -40.19
N LEU A 268 -15.54 -26.48 -38.92
CA LEU A 268 -16.29 -25.85 -37.83
C LEU A 268 -15.67 -24.48 -37.46
N VAL A 269 -14.36 -24.45 -37.27
CA VAL A 269 -13.61 -23.23 -36.90
C VAL A 269 -13.64 -22.18 -38.01
N GLU A 270 -13.61 -22.59 -39.27
CA GLU A 270 -13.74 -21.70 -40.44
C GLU A 270 -15.15 -21.11 -40.58
N ASN A 271 -16.19 -21.81 -40.12
CA ASN A 271 -17.55 -21.26 -40.07
C ASN A 271 -17.71 -20.27 -38.91
N GLU A 272 -17.21 -20.61 -37.72
CA GLU A 272 -17.17 -19.70 -36.57
C GLU A 272 -16.38 -18.42 -36.89
N TYR A 273 -15.24 -18.54 -37.59
CA TYR A 273 -14.47 -17.39 -38.08
C TYR A 273 -15.33 -16.44 -38.91
N ARG A 274 -16.11 -16.96 -39.88
CA ARG A 274 -17.00 -16.16 -40.73
C ARG A 274 -18.07 -15.42 -39.90
N GLU A 275 -18.67 -16.08 -38.90
CA GLU A 275 -19.63 -15.44 -37.99
C GLU A 275 -18.99 -14.36 -37.09
N LEU A 276 -17.73 -14.55 -36.69
CA LEU A 276 -16.97 -13.57 -35.90
C LEU A 276 -16.58 -12.32 -36.71
N LEU A 277 -16.44 -12.42 -38.04
CA LEU A 277 -16.14 -11.27 -38.90
C LEU A 277 -17.30 -10.26 -39.00
N ASP A 278 -18.55 -10.71 -38.91
CA ASP A 278 -19.73 -9.83 -38.93
C ASP A 278 -19.97 -9.09 -37.60
N ARG A 279 -19.42 -9.59 -36.48
CA ARG A 279 -19.47 -8.92 -35.16
C ARG A 279 -18.52 -7.71 -35.11
N THR A 280 -18.73 -6.75 -34.20
CA THR A 280 -17.80 -5.62 -33.95
C THR A 280 -16.94 -5.90 -32.72
N SER A 281 -15.62 -5.67 -32.79
CA SER A 281 -14.71 -5.81 -31.65
C SER A 281 -14.46 -4.48 -30.94
N PRO A 282 -14.41 -4.44 -29.58
CA PRO A 282 -14.01 -3.23 -28.86
C PRO A 282 -12.55 -2.85 -29.12
N HIS A 283 -11.72 -3.78 -29.61
CA HIS A 283 -10.28 -3.59 -29.81
C HIS A 283 -9.89 -3.03 -31.19
N GLU A 284 -10.81 -2.87 -32.14
CA GLU A 284 -10.50 -2.55 -33.55
C GLU A 284 -9.58 -1.32 -33.73
N LYS A 285 -9.71 -0.31 -32.87
CA LYS A 285 -8.84 0.89 -32.89
C LYS A 285 -7.40 0.61 -32.50
N LEU A 286 -7.18 -0.32 -31.55
CA LEU A 286 -5.85 -0.76 -31.14
C LEU A 286 -5.23 -1.66 -32.20
N ILE A 287 -6.02 -2.58 -32.75
CA ILE A 287 -5.60 -3.48 -33.84
C ILE A 287 -5.14 -2.65 -35.04
N ARG A 288 -5.97 -1.73 -35.57
CA ARG A 288 -5.65 -0.90 -36.76
C ARG A 288 -4.39 -0.06 -36.60
N ARG A 289 -4.15 0.53 -35.42
CA ARG A 289 -2.90 1.24 -35.13
C ARG A 289 -1.69 0.33 -35.31
N ASP A 290 -1.80 -0.93 -34.89
CA ASP A 290 -0.69 -1.86 -34.80
C ASP A 290 -0.43 -2.63 -36.12
N LEU A 291 -1.42 -2.71 -37.03
CA LEU A 291 -1.22 -3.16 -38.42
C LEU A 291 -0.10 -2.38 -39.12
N SER A 292 -0.14 -1.05 -39.03
CA SER A 292 0.82 -0.14 -39.71
C SER A 292 2.28 -0.32 -39.29
N ARG A 293 2.54 -0.97 -38.15
CA ARG A 293 3.87 -1.32 -37.64
C ARG A 293 4.20 -2.81 -37.74
N THR A 294 3.36 -3.60 -38.41
CA THR A 294 3.56 -5.04 -38.64
C THR A 294 4.21 -5.26 -40.00
N PHE A 295 5.48 -5.66 -40.01
CA PHE A 295 6.27 -5.92 -41.23
C PHE A 295 6.17 -4.84 -42.34
N PRO A 296 6.27 -3.52 -42.03
CA PRO A 296 5.95 -2.45 -42.98
C PRO A 296 6.88 -2.39 -44.22
N THR A 297 7.98 -3.14 -44.22
CA THR A 297 8.90 -3.29 -45.36
C THR A 297 8.52 -4.42 -46.32
N LEU A 298 7.62 -5.33 -45.94
CA LEU A 298 7.15 -6.42 -46.81
C LEU A 298 6.05 -5.92 -47.74
N PRO A 299 6.13 -6.16 -49.07
CA PRO A 299 5.09 -5.71 -50.02
C PRO A 299 3.66 -6.10 -49.62
N TYR A 300 3.48 -7.28 -49.03
CA TYR A 300 2.17 -7.80 -48.63
C TYR A 300 1.48 -7.03 -47.48
N PHE A 301 2.24 -6.39 -46.58
CA PHE A 301 1.70 -5.60 -45.47
C PHE A 301 1.99 -4.09 -45.57
N LYS A 302 2.75 -3.66 -46.58
CA LYS A 302 3.22 -2.28 -46.76
C LYS A 302 2.09 -1.28 -47.05
N ASP A 303 1.10 -1.68 -47.84
CA ASP A 303 0.06 -0.77 -48.30
C ASP A 303 -1.06 -0.66 -47.24
N ASN A 304 -1.32 0.56 -46.77
CA ASN A 304 -2.32 0.85 -45.74
C ASN A 304 -3.73 0.49 -46.23
N ASP A 305 -4.47 -0.24 -45.39
CA ASP A 305 -5.77 -0.83 -45.73
C ASP A 305 -5.73 -1.71 -47.01
N GLY A 306 -4.55 -2.25 -47.36
CA GLY A 306 -4.37 -3.26 -48.40
C GLY A 306 -4.73 -4.67 -47.94
N GLU A 307 -4.88 -5.59 -48.91
CA GLU A 307 -5.38 -6.98 -48.73
C GLU A 307 -4.71 -7.74 -47.57
N GLY A 308 -3.37 -7.68 -47.44
CA GLY A 308 -2.67 -8.32 -46.31
C GLY A 308 -2.88 -7.64 -44.96
N GLN A 309 -3.08 -6.31 -44.92
CA GLN A 309 -3.49 -5.62 -43.67
C GLN A 309 -4.94 -5.91 -43.30
N GLU A 310 -5.83 -6.07 -44.28
CA GLU A 310 -7.24 -6.44 -44.06
C GLU A 310 -7.37 -7.88 -43.55
N MET A 311 -6.67 -8.84 -44.15
CA MET A 311 -6.57 -10.21 -43.65
C MET A 311 -5.98 -10.27 -42.22
N LEU A 312 -4.93 -9.48 -41.96
CA LEU A 312 -4.33 -9.36 -40.62
C LEU A 312 -5.31 -8.75 -39.60
N PHE A 313 -6.07 -7.72 -39.99
CA PHE A 313 -7.15 -7.15 -39.17
C PHE A 313 -8.21 -8.19 -38.85
N ASN A 314 -8.67 -8.95 -39.84
CA ASN A 314 -9.76 -9.91 -39.73
C ASN A 314 -9.42 -11.07 -38.76
N VAL A 315 -8.25 -11.71 -38.88
CA VAL A 315 -7.82 -12.78 -37.96
C VAL A 315 -7.70 -12.28 -36.52
N ILE A 316 -7.08 -11.11 -36.30
CA ILE A 316 -6.91 -10.56 -34.96
C ILE A 316 -8.25 -10.13 -34.36
N LYS A 317 -9.13 -9.52 -35.18
CA LYS A 317 -10.49 -9.11 -34.79
C LYS A 317 -11.29 -10.33 -34.33
N ALA A 318 -11.33 -11.39 -35.15
CA ALA A 318 -12.03 -12.63 -34.81
C ALA A 318 -11.46 -13.26 -33.53
N TYR A 319 -10.14 -13.36 -33.39
CA TYR A 319 -9.51 -13.88 -32.17
C TYR A 319 -9.91 -13.08 -30.92
N SER A 320 -9.95 -11.75 -31.02
CA SER A 320 -10.36 -10.85 -29.92
C SER A 320 -11.84 -10.96 -29.52
N LEU A 321 -12.66 -11.65 -30.33
CA LEU A 321 -14.08 -11.94 -30.09
C LEU A 321 -14.35 -13.41 -29.74
N PHE A 322 -13.39 -14.30 -30.01
CA PHE A 322 -13.40 -15.71 -29.65
C PHE A 322 -12.91 -15.90 -28.21
N ASP A 323 -11.80 -15.27 -27.85
CA ASP A 323 -11.20 -15.33 -26.51
C ASP A 323 -11.31 -13.96 -25.81
N GLU A 324 -12.53 -13.58 -25.39
CA GLU A 324 -12.81 -12.26 -24.79
C GLU A 324 -11.97 -11.97 -23.52
N HIS A 325 -11.42 -13.00 -22.85
CA HIS A 325 -10.53 -12.87 -21.70
C HIS A 325 -9.08 -12.50 -22.11
N VAL A 326 -8.63 -12.86 -23.31
CA VAL A 326 -7.38 -12.31 -23.89
C VAL A 326 -7.66 -11.02 -24.66
N GLY A 327 -8.79 -10.94 -25.35
CA GLY A 327 -9.17 -9.82 -26.20
C GLY A 327 -8.09 -9.54 -27.24
N TYR A 328 -7.56 -8.32 -27.26
CA TYR A 328 -6.37 -7.98 -28.04
C TYR A 328 -5.19 -7.60 -27.15
N CYS A 329 -4.08 -8.33 -27.29
CA CYS A 329 -2.82 -8.07 -26.63
C CYS A 329 -1.72 -7.69 -27.66
N GLN A 330 -0.89 -6.69 -27.33
CA GLN A 330 0.16 -6.20 -28.23
C GLN A 330 1.23 -7.29 -28.49
N GLY A 331 1.74 -7.35 -29.72
CA GLY A 331 2.69 -8.37 -30.17
C GLY A 331 2.05 -9.55 -30.91
N LEU A 332 0.79 -9.90 -30.58
CA LEU A 332 0.03 -10.97 -31.25
C LEU A 332 -0.05 -10.81 -32.77
N HIS A 333 -0.13 -9.56 -33.24
CA HIS A 333 -0.17 -9.19 -34.64
C HIS A 333 1.07 -9.64 -35.44
N PHE A 334 2.26 -9.74 -34.82
CA PHE A 334 3.44 -10.30 -35.49
C PHE A 334 3.31 -11.81 -35.69
N VAL A 335 2.77 -12.55 -34.71
CA VAL A 335 2.52 -14.00 -34.81
C VAL A 335 1.56 -14.29 -35.95
N VAL A 336 0.43 -13.57 -36.01
CA VAL A 336 -0.56 -13.71 -37.10
C VAL A 336 0.04 -13.32 -38.46
N GLY A 337 0.85 -12.26 -38.52
CA GLY A 337 1.53 -11.85 -39.76
C GLY A 337 2.46 -12.93 -40.33
N VAL A 338 3.17 -13.70 -39.49
CA VAL A 338 4.02 -14.82 -39.94
C VAL A 338 3.20 -15.98 -40.53
N LEU A 339 2.01 -16.25 -39.98
CA LEU A 339 1.09 -17.25 -40.51
C LEU A 339 0.54 -16.82 -41.88
N LEU A 340 0.06 -15.57 -42.00
CA LEU A 340 -0.52 -15.03 -43.24
C LEU A 340 0.46 -14.96 -44.42
N LEU A 341 1.78 -14.92 -44.18
CA LEU A 341 2.80 -15.05 -45.23
C LEU A 341 2.87 -16.46 -45.86
N HIS A 342 2.15 -17.45 -45.30
CA HIS A 342 2.20 -18.85 -45.74
C HIS A 342 0.82 -19.51 -45.92
N MET A 343 -0.28 -18.94 -45.42
CA MET A 343 -1.63 -19.51 -45.50
C MET A 343 -2.73 -18.43 -45.51
N PRO A 344 -3.93 -18.68 -46.07
CA PRO A 344 -5.06 -17.74 -46.02
C PRO A 344 -5.58 -17.50 -44.60
N ASP A 345 -6.43 -16.49 -44.42
CA ASP A 345 -6.80 -15.98 -43.11
C ASP A 345 -7.66 -16.94 -42.27
N GLU A 346 -8.57 -17.72 -42.88
CA GLU A 346 -9.33 -18.71 -42.12
C GLU A 346 -8.41 -19.84 -41.60
N ALA A 347 -7.42 -20.23 -42.41
CA ALA A 347 -6.41 -21.20 -42.01
C ALA A 347 -5.45 -20.64 -40.94
N ALA A 348 -5.05 -19.37 -41.06
CA ALA A 348 -4.23 -18.69 -40.05
C ALA A 348 -4.97 -18.57 -38.71
N PHE A 349 -6.27 -18.29 -38.72
CA PHE A 349 -7.13 -18.32 -37.53
C PHE A 349 -7.18 -19.73 -36.90
N CYS A 350 -7.41 -20.78 -37.70
CA CYS A 350 -7.40 -22.17 -37.21
C CYS A 350 -6.07 -22.56 -36.54
N VAL A 351 -4.94 -22.21 -37.17
CA VAL A 351 -3.60 -22.48 -36.62
C VAL A 351 -3.33 -21.62 -35.37
N LEU A 352 -3.83 -20.39 -35.31
CA LEU A 352 -3.73 -19.53 -34.14
C LEU A 352 -4.46 -20.14 -32.92
N LEU A 353 -5.66 -20.69 -33.10
CA LEU A 353 -6.38 -21.36 -32.00
C LEU A 353 -5.60 -22.56 -31.47
N LYS A 354 -5.01 -23.38 -32.34
CA LYS A 354 -4.15 -24.50 -31.92
C LYS A 354 -2.89 -23.99 -31.19
N LEU A 355 -2.24 -22.92 -31.66
CA LEU A 355 -1.10 -22.29 -30.97
C LEU A 355 -1.47 -21.80 -29.55
N MET A 356 -2.65 -21.21 -29.38
CA MET A 356 -3.10 -20.70 -28.08
C MET A 356 -3.45 -21.83 -27.12
N GLY A 357 -4.25 -22.81 -27.56
CA GLY A 357 -4.67 -23.98 -26.79
C GLY A 357 -3.57 -25.05 -26.70
N ASN A 358 -3.42 -25.86 -27.76
CA ASN A 358 -2.55 -27.04 -27.77
C ASN A 358 -1.08 -26.74 -27.47
N TYR A 359 -0.53 -25.62 -27.97
CA TYR A 359 0.85 -25.21 -27.69
C TYR A 359 0.99 -24.34 -26.42
N ASN A 360 -0.12 -24.09 -25.72
CA ASN A 360 -0.20 -23.32 -24.47
C ASN A 360 0.48 -21.93 -24.56
N LEU A 361 0.34 -21.25 -25.70
CA LEU A 361 0.83 -19.87 -25.83
C LEU A 361 -0.14 -18.83 -25.26
N ARG A 362 -1.43 -19.17 -25.07
CA ARG A 362 -2.48 -18.26 -24.57
C ARG A 362 -2.05 -17.43 -23.36
N GLY A 363 -1.42 -18.05 -22.37
CA GLY A 363 -1.02 -17.39 -21.12
C GLY A 363 0.09 -16.34 -21.25
N HIS A 364 0.67 -16.12 -22.44
CA HIS A 364 1.52 -14.96 -22.70
C HIS A 364 0.67 -13.70 -22.93
N PHE A 365 -0.52 -13.85 -23.50
CA PHE A 365 -1.38 -12.76 -23.96
C PHE A 365 -2.51 -12.43 -22.98
N THR A 366 -2.76 -13.25 -21.97
CA THR A 366 -3.71 -12.97 -20.88
C THR A 366 -3.31 -11.71 -20.08
N PRO A 367 -4.25 -11.01 -19.41
CA PRO A 367 -3.97 -9.76 -18.71
C PRO A 367 -2.84 -9.82 -17.66
N HIS A 368 -2.67 -10.96 -17.00
CA HIS A 368 -1.61 -11.20 -16.00
C HIS A 368 -0.33 -11.82 -16.58
N MET A 369 -0.30 -12.12 -17.89
CA MET A 369 0.84 -12.66 -18.64
C MET A 369 1.55 -13.86 -17.97
N GLU A 370 0.80 -14.70 -17.25
CA GLU A 370 1.32 -15.70 -16.31
C GLU A 370 2.34 -16.66 -16.95
N LYS A 371 2.11 -17.06 -18.21
CA LYS A 371 3.00 -17.97 -18.95
C LYS A 371 4.22 -17.26 -19.52
N LEU A 372 4.12 -15.96 -19.84
CA LEU A 372 5.28 -15.14 -20.19
C LEU A 372 6.22 -15.03 -18.99
N HIS A 373 5.70 -14.70 -17.80
CA HIS A 373 6.50 -14.61 -16.58
C HIS A 373 7.10 -15.97 -16.16
N GLU A 374 6.34 -17.07 -16.28
CA GLU A 374 6.88 -18.43 -16.10
C GLU A 374 8.03 -18.72 -17.08
N HIS A 375 7.91 -18.30 -18.35
CA HIS A 375 8.98 -18.44 -19.34
C HIS A 375 10.17 -17.50 -19.11
N MET A 376 9.97 -16.28 -18.58
CA MET A 376 11.07 -15.41 -18.14
C MET A 376 11.88 -16.10 -17.04
N TYR A 377 11.22 -16.61 -15.99
CA TYR A 377 11.88 -17.33 -14.90
C TYR A 377 12.59 -18.60 -15.38
N GLN A 378 11.96 -19.36 -16.27
CA GLN A 378 12.59 -20.55 -16.86
C GLN A 378 13.83 -20.18 -17.68
N PHE A 379 13.75 -19.15 -18.53
CA PHE A 379 14.86 -18.67 -19.31
C PHE A 379 16.01 -18.17 -18.43
N ASP A 380 15.71 -17.41 -17.37
CA ASP A 380 16.70 -16.91 -16.41
C ASP A 380 17.43 -18.05 -15.69
N GLN A 381 16.68 -19.00 -15.12
CA GLN A 381 17.26 -20.16 -14.46
C GLN A 381 18.02 -21.08 -15.43
N LEU A 382 17.63 -21.15 -16.71
CA LEU A 382 18.38 -21.86 -17.75
C LEU A 382 19.65 -21.10 -18.15
N LEU A 383 19.60 -19.77 -18.20
CA LEU A 383 20.76 -18.91 -18.46
C LEU A 383 21.79 -19.05 -17.33
N GLN A 384 21.33 -19.14 -16.08
CA GLN A 384 22.16 -19.39 -14.90
C GLN A 384 22.91 -20.71 -14.98
N LEU A 385 22.22 -21.77 -15.40
CA LEU A 385 22.76 -23.13 -15.50
C LEU A 385 23.72 -23.30 -16.69
N ASN A 386 23.40 -22.70 -17.84
CA ASN A 386 24.16 -22.93 -19.08
C ASN A 386 25.24 -21.88 -19.36
N LEU A 387 25.01 -20.62 -19.00
CA LEU A 387 25.91 -19.48 -19.25
C LEU A 387 26.19 -18.66 -17.97
N PRO A 388 26.69 -19.26 -16.88
CA PRO A 388 26.90 -18.61 -15.57
C PRO A 388 27.94 -17.47 -15.55
N GLN A 389 28.60 -17.18 -16.67
CA GLN A 389 29.38 -15.95 -16.85
C GLN A 389 28.49 -14.79 -17.30
N VAL A 390 27.59 -15.03 -18.26
CA VAL A 390 26.66 -14.02 -18.77
C VAL A 390 25.63 -13.65 -17.73
N HIS A 391 25.01 -14.63 -17.05
CA HIS A 391 24.03 -14.36 -15.99
C HIS A 391 24.60 -13.40 -14.93
N ARG A 392 25.77 -13.70 -14.36
CA ARG A 392 26.44 -12.84 -13.36
C ARG A 392 26.86 -11.47 -13.86
N HIS A 393 27.07 -11.31 -15.18
CA HIS A 393 27.32 -10.00 -15.78
C HIS A 393 26.02 -9.19 -15.89
N LEU A 394 24.93 -9.82 -16.34
CA LEU A 394 23.62 -9.18 -16.39
C LEU A 394 23.11 -8.83 -14.98
N ASP A 395 23.30 -9.70 -13.97
CA ASP A 395 23.04 -9.42 -12.55
C ASP A 395 23.78 -8.16 -12.08
N ALA A 396 25.09 -8.09 -12.35
CA ALA A 396 25.95 -6.99 -11.93
C ALA A 396 25.65 -5.68 -12.67
N GLN A 397 25.03 -5.74 -13.85
CA GLN A 397 24.53 -4.59 -14.60
C GLN A 397 23.06 -4.27 -14.27
N GLY A 398 22.35 -5.08 -13.48
CA GLY A 398 20.92 -4.91 -13.17
C GLY A 398 19.96 -5.25 -14.33
N VAL A 399 20.41 -6.01 -15.33
CA VAL A 399 19.63 -6.34 -16.55
C VAL A 399 18.87 -7.66 -16.36
N VAL A 400 17.59 -7.58 -15.99
CA VAL A 400 16.73 -8.77 -15.88
C VAL A 400 16.08 -9.16 -17.23
N PRO A 401 15.82 -10.45 -17.51
CA PRO A 401 15.25 -10.89 -18.80
C PRO A 401 13.97 -10.18 -19.24
N THR A 402 13.09 -9.81 -18.30
CA THR A 402 11.84 -9.08 -18.58
C THR A 402 12.07 -7.75 -19.34
N MET A 403 13.25 -7.12 -19.19
CA MET A 403 13.59 -5.88 -19.90
C MET A 403 13.78 -6.05 -21.41
N TYR A 404 14.21 -7.24 -21.87
CA TYR A 404 14.60 -7.47 -23.26
C TYR A 404 13.92 -8.68 -23.92
N ALA A 405 13.84 -9.80 -23.20
CA ALA A 405 13.31 -11.06 -23.73
C ALA A 405 11.78 -11.06 -23.89
N SER A 406 11.05 -10.22 -23.16
CA SER A 406 9.58 -10.16 -23.22
C SER A 406 9.04 -10.07 -24.66
N GLN A 407 9.67 -9.26 -25.52
CA GLN A 407 9.28 -9.14 -26.93
C GLN A 407 9.61 -10.40 -27.74
N TRP A 408 10.69 -11.11 -27.42
CA TRP A 408 11.08 -12.35 -28.10
C TRP A 408 10.03 -13.44 -27.90
N PHE A 409 9.55 -13.64 -26.67
CA PHE A 409 8.53 -14.64 -26.38
C PHE A 409 7.14 -14.19 -26.85
N MET A 410 6.73 -12.93 -26.62
CA MET A 410 5.43 -12.39 -27.06
C MET A 410 5.24 -12.36 -28.58
N THR A 411 6.30 -12.23 -29.36
CA THR A 411 6.23 -12.14 -30.84
C THR A 411 6.80 -13.36 -31.55
N LEU A 412 7.22 -14.39 -30.82
CA LEU A 412 7.96 -15.54 -31.38
C LEU A 412 9.17 -15.08 -32.23
N PHE A 413 9.93 -14.14 -31.65
CA PHE A 413 11.03 -13.35 -32.23
C PHE A 413 10.67 -12.41 -33.39
N ALA A 414 9.43 -12.45 -33.90
CA ALA A 414 9.07 -11.88 -35.19
C ALA A 414 9.02 -10.34 -35.29
N TYR A 415 9.23 -9.60 -34.20
CA TYR A 415 9.29 -8.13 -34.26
C TYR A 415 10.58 -7.56 -34.88
N ARG A 416 11.75 -8.13 -34.53
CA ARG A 416 13.07 -7.56 -34.91
C ARG A 416 14.03 -8.57 -35.52
N CYS A 417 13.73 -9.87 -35.42
CA CYS A 417 14.54 -10.94 -35.98
C CYS A 417 14.30 -11.05 -37.51
N PRO A 418 15.35 -11.29 -38.34
CA PRO A 418 15.18 -11.61 -39.76
C PRO A 418 14.21 -12.78 -39.99
N LEU A 419 13.33 -12.63 -40.98
CA LEU A 419 12.22 -13.55 -41.21
C LEU A 419 12.67 -15.00 -41.45
N ASP A 420 13.78 -15.24 -42.13
CA ASP A 420 14.30 -16.60 -42.35
C ASP A 420 14.66 -17.32 -41.04
N LEU A 421 15.05 -16.58 -40.00
CA LEU A 421 15.26 -17.11 -38.64
C LEU A 421 13.93 -17.32 -37.91
N VAL A 422 12.99 -16.38 -38.04
CA VAL A 422 11.62 -16.50 -37.49
C VAL A 422 10.93 -17.74 -38.04
N TYR A 423 11.08 -18.02 -39.33
CA TYR A 423 10.52 -19.23 -39.96
C TYR A 423 11.13 -20.50 -39.36
N ARG A 424 12.40 -20.51 -38.94
CA ARG A 424 12.98 -21.65 -38.20
C ARG A 424 12.38 -21.82 -36.81
N VAL A 425 12.08 -20.71 -36.12
CA VAL A 425 11.37 -20.76 -34.83
C VAL A 425 10.00 -21.39 -35.02
N PHE A 426 9.23 -20.99 -36.04
CA PHE A 426 7.91 -21.58 -36.32
C PHE A 426 8.01 -23.04 -36.81
N ASP A 427 8.94 -23.35 -37.72
CA ASP A 427 9.18 -24.71 -38.24
C ASP A 427 9.45 -25.72 -37.10
N LEU A 428 10.18 -25.34 -36.04
CA LEU A 428 10.38 -26.18 -34.85
C LEU A 428 9.30 -26.03 -33.78
N LEU A 429 8.68 -24.85 -33.62
CA LEU A 429 7.60 -24.62 -32.66
C LEU A 429 6.45 -25.59 -32.87
N PHE A 430 6.07 -25.85 -34.13
CA PHE A 430 5.04 -26.81 -34.49
C PHE A 430 5.46 -28.29 -34.34
N VAL A 431 6.75 -28.59 -34.29
CA VAL A 431 7.26 -29.98 -34.22
C VAL A 431 7.61 -30.40 -32.79
N GLU A 432 8.33 -29.53 -32.07
CA GLU A 432 8.85 -29.77 -30.71
C GLU A 432 7.92 -29.19 -29.62
N GLY A 433 7.13 -28.16 -29.97
CA GLY A 433 6.28 -27.43 -29.05
C GLY A 433 6.91 -26.14 -28.50
N SER A 434 6.14 -25.37 -27.73
CA SER A 434 6.49 -24.02 -27.23
C SER A 434 7.74 -23.93 -26.37
N HIS A 435 8.26 -25.06 -25.88
CA HIS A 435 9.51 -25.09 -25.13
C HIS A 435 10.75 -24.69 -25.97
N ILE A 436 10.74 -24.91 -27.29
CA ILE A 436 11.89 -24.62 -28.17
C ILE A 436 12.23 -23.11 -28.25
N ILE A 437 11.30 -22.24 -27.87
CA ILE A 437 11.52 -20.78 -27.80
C ILE A 437 12.65 -20.46 -26.79
N LEU A 438 12.73 -21.23 -25.69
CA LEU A 438 13.81 -21.12 -24.70
C LEU A 438 15.17 -21.53 -25.29
N ASN A 439 15.22 -22.59 -26.10
CA ASN A 439 16.43 -23.03 -26.80
C ASN A 439 16.97 -21.95 -27.74
N PHE A 440 16.11 -21.34 -28.55
CA PHE A 440 16.50 -20.25 -29.45
C PHE A 440 16.98 -19.01 -28.68
N ALA A 441 16.33 -18.65 -27.57
CA ALA A 441 16.77 -17.54 -26.72
C ALA A 441 18.19 -17.80 -26.14
N LEU A 442 18.46 -19.01 -25.64
CA LEU A 442 19.80 -19.38 -25.14
C LEU A 442 20.84 -19.41 -26.27
N ALA A 443 20.46 -19.82 -27.49
CA ALA A 443 21.33 -19.82 -28.66
C ALA A 443 21.74 -18.39 -29.10
N LEU A 444 20.84 -17.41 -28.99
CA LEU A 444 21.16 -15.99 -29.22
C LEU A 444 22.19 -15.47 -28.20
N ILE A 445 21.97 -15.73 -26.91
CA ILE A 445 22.88 -15.29 -25.86
C ILE A 445 24.25 -15.99 -25.97
N LYS A 446 24.28 -17.29 -26.24
CA LYS A 446 25.51 -18.10 -26.39
C LYS A 446 26.38 -17.62 -27.56
N LYS A 447 25.81 -17.39 -28.75
CA LYS A 447 26.53 -16.90 -29.93
C LYS A 447 27.18 -15.53 -29.66
N ASN A 448 26.49 -14.69 -28.90
CA ASN A 448 26.88 -13.31 -28.61
C ASN A 448 27.59 -13.12 -27.26
N GLN A 449 27.92 -14.20 -26.53
CA GLN A 449 28.47 -14.15 -25.17
C GLN A 449 29.64 -13.17 -25.01
N GLN A 450 30.59 -13.16 -25.96
CA GLN A 450 31.78 -12.30 -25.88
C GLN A 450 31.45 -10.81 -26.03
N VAL A 451 30.41 -10.48 -26.82
CA VAL A 451 29.92 -9.10 -26.96
C VAL A 451 29.19 -8.68 -25.69
N ILE A 452 28.27 -9.52 -25.20
CA ILE A 452 27.46 -9.26 -24.00
C ILE A 452 28.36 -9.01 -22.77
N LEU A 453 29.42 -9.80 -22.59
CA LEU A 453 30.40 -9.63 -21.50
C LEU A 453 31.29 -8.37 -21.61
N SER A 454 31.19 -7.61 -22.71
CA SER A 454 31.95 -6.37 -22.95
C SER A 454 31.11 -5.09 -22.89
N LEU A 455 29.79 -5.21 -22.71
CA LEU A 455 28.84 -4.08 -22.71
C LEU A 455 28.30 -3.77 -21.31
N GLU A 456 28.01 -2.50 -21.08
CA GLU A 456 27.34 -1.98 -19.87
C GLU A 456 25.83 -1.82 -20.09
N PHE A 457 25.06 -1.58 -19.03
CA PHE A 457 23.59 -1.57 -18.98
C PHE A 457 22.87 -0.97 -20.22
N GLU A 458 23.18 0.27 -20.60
CA GLU A 458 22.47 0.95 -21.70
C GLU A 458 22.76 0.30 -23.06
N SER A 459 24.04 0.01 -23.34
CA SER A 459 24.47 -0.65 -24.57
C SER A 459 24.02 -2.11 -24.64
N LEU A 460 23.85 -2.79 -23.51
CA LEU A 460 23.23 -4.12 -23.44
C LEU A 460 21.78 -4.09 -23.91
N LEU A 461 20.99 -3.14 -23.42
CA LEU A 461 19.58 -3.00 -23.80
C LEU A 461 19.44 -2.60 -25.28
N GLU A 462 20.29 -1.70 -25.79
CA GLU A 462 20.35 -1.40 -27.23
C GLU A 462 20.68 -2.65 -28.04
N PHE A 463 21.70 -3.42 -27.63
CA PHE A 463 22.14 -4.64 -28.32
C PHE A 463 21.04 -5.71 -28.40
N PHE A 464 20.34 -5.96 -27.29
CA PHE A 464 19.21 -6.92 -27.26
C PHE A 464 17.99 -6.46 -28.09
N SER A 465 17.86 -5.16 -28.39
CA SER A 465 16.74 -4.61 -29.18
C SER A 465 16.82 -4.88 -30.69
N GLY A 466 17.95 -5.41 -31.19
CA GLY A 466 18.04 -5.85 -32.58
C GLY A 466 19.38 -6.42 -33.05
N THR A 467 20.52 -5.83 -32.69
CA THR A 467 21.82 -6.24 -33.26
C THR A 467 22.29 -7.63 -32.81
N ILE A 468 21.74 -8.16 -31.70
CA ILE A 468 21.91 -9.57 -31.30
C ILE A 468 21.54 -10.58 -32.42
N PHE A 469 20.61 -10.24 -33.32
CA PHE A 469 20.19 -11.11 -34.42
C PHE A 469 21.16 -11.14 -35.60
N ASP A 470 22.03 -10.12 -35.77
CA ASP A 470 22.98 -10.06 -36.89
C ASP A 470 23.98 -11.24 -36.86
N ALA A 471 24.23 -11.84 -35.69
CA ALA A 471 25.08 -13.02 -35.51
C ALA A 471 24.62 -14.30 -36.23
N TYR A 472 23.36 -14.34 -36.71
CA TYR A 472 22.80 -15.47 -37.47
C TYR A 472 22.22 -15.05 -38.84
N LYS A 473 22.37 -13.78 -39.23
CA LYS A 473 21.71 -13.15 -40.38
C LYS A 473 21.76 -13.95 -41.69
N ASP A 474 22.94 -14.49 -41.99
CA ASP A 474 23.23 -15.24 -43.22
C ASP A 474 23.30 -16.77 -42.98
N ASN A 475 23.00 -17.25 -41.76
CA ASN A 475 23.10 -18.67 -41.41
C ASN A 475 21.99 -19.14 -40.45
N ALA A 476 20.82 -19.38 -41.02
CA ALA A 476 19.66 -19.96 -40.35
C ALA A 476 19.84 -21.44 -39.94
N TYR A 477 20.84 -22.15 -40.49
CA TYR A 477 21.13 -23.53 -40.12
C TYR A 477 21.87 -23.60 -38.79
N ASP A 478 22.92 -22.77 -38.63
CA ASP A 478 23.61 -22.59 -37.34
C ASP A 478 22.63 -22.25 -36.23
N PHE A 479 21.65 -21.38 -36.49
CA PHE A 479 20.65 -20.98 -35.49
C PHE A 479 19.86 -22.18 -34.94
N VAL A 480 19.51 -23.14 -35.80
CA VAL A 480 18.86 -24.39 -35.39
C VAL A 480 19.83 -25.34 -34.71
N GLN A 481 21.07 -25.48 -35.19
CA GLN A 481 22.06 -26.35 -34.54
C GLN A 481 22.45 -25.85 -33.14
N ASP A 482 22.66 -24.55 -32.97
CA ASP A 482 22.96 -23.94 -31.67
C ASP A 482 21.75 -24.02 -30.73
N ALA A 483 20.51 -23.89 -31.21
CA ALA A 483 19.30 -24.14 -30.42
C ALA A 483 19.20 -25.61 -29.98
N TYR A 484 19.44 -26.57 -30.88
CA TYR A 484 19.49 -28.00 -30.54
C TYR A 484 20.70 -28.42 -29.69
N SER A 485 21.68 -27.53 -29.46
CA SER A 485 22.79 -27.79 -28.56
C SER A 485 22.43 -27.70 -27.06
N PHE A 486 21.18 -27.41 -26.73
CA PHE A 486 20.64 -27.37 -25.36
C PHE A 486 19.57 -28.47 -25.17
N ASP A 487 19.91 -29.57 -24.50
CA ASP A 487 18.96 -30.66 -24.20
C ASP A 487 18.02 -30.29 -23.02
N ILE A 488 17.07 -29.38 -23.26
CA ILE A 488 16.12 -28.89 -22.24
C ILE A 488 14.97 -29.88 -22.06
N SER A 489 15.08 -30.79 -21.09
CA SER A 489 14.01 -31.76 -20.85
C SER A 489 12.73 -31.13 -20.31
N LEU A 490 11.55 -31.58 -20.79
CA LEU A 490 10.24 -31.16 -20.29
C LEU A 490 10.08 -31.38 -18.77
N ARG A 491 10.79 -32.36 -18.19
CA ARG A 491 10.82 -32.61 -16.73
C ARG A 491 11.54 -31.50 -15.96
N GLN A 492 12.58 -30.90 -16.55
CA GLN A 492 13.29 -29.76 -15.97
C GLN A 492 12.42 -28.50 -16.03
N LEU A 493 11.72 -28.27 -17.13
CA LEU A 493 10.77 -27.16 -17.25
C LEU A 493 9.60 -27.30 -16.27
N ALA A 494 9.00 -28.49 -16.15
CA ALA A 494 7.97 -28.76 -15.14
C ALA A 494 8.47 -28.55 -13.70
N LYS A 495 9.74 -28.83 -13.41
CA LYS A 495 10.36 -28.52 -12.11
C LYS A 495 10.49 -27.01 -11.91
N LEU A 496 11.03 -26.27 -12.89
CA LEU A 496 11.18 -24.81 -12.83
C LEU A 496 9.82 -24.09 -12.72
N SER A 497 8.83 -24.53 -13.49
CA SER A 497 7.42 -24.11 -13.39
C SER A 497 6.88 -24.21 -11.96
N LYS A 498 7.10 -25.37 -11.29
CA LYS A 498 6.71 -25.58 -9.90
C LYS A 498 7.52 -24.74 -8.90
N GLN A 499 8.77 -24.40 -9.21
CA GLN A 499 9.57 -23.48 -8.39
C GLN A 499 9.04 -22.05 -8.49
N TYR A 500 8.80 -21.55 -9.71
CA TYR A 500 8.15 -20.26 -9.96
C TYR A 500 6.81 -20.13 -9.24
N GLN A 501 5.92 -21.14 -9.34
CA GLN A 501 4.63 -21.14 -8.62
C GLN A 501 4.79 -21.07 -7.09
N ALA A 502 5.80 -21.73 -6.53
CA ALA A 502 6.07 -21.69 -5.09
C ALA A 502 6.69 -20.36 -4.63
N GLU A 503 7.47 -19.71 -5.49
CA GLU A 503 8.06 -18.39 -5.29
C GLU A 503 6.98 -17.31 -5.33
N ALA A 504 6.17 -17.27 -6.39
CA ALA A 504 5.04 -16.34 -6.54
C ALA A 504 4.01 -16.50 -5.41
N ALA A 505 3.71 -17.73 -4.96
CA ALA A 505 2.81 -17.96 -3.83
C ALA A 505 3.41 -17.49 -2.48
N LYS A 506 4.73 -17.53 -2.32
CA LYS A 506 5.45 -16.98 -1.15
C LYS A 506 5.45 -15.45 -1.19
N GLU A 507 5.67 -14.85 -2.37
CA GLU A 507 5.66 -13.41 -2.58
C GLU A 507 4.26 -12.81 -2.37
N ALA A 508 3.21 -13.36 -2.98
CA ALA A 508 1.83 -12.94 -2.76
C ALA A 508 1.42 -13.05 -1.27
N LYS A 509 1.90 -14.09 -0.55
CA LYS A 509 1.71 -14.19 0.90
C LYS A 509 2.47 -13.12 1.67
N MET A 510 3.69 -12.77 1.26
CA MET A 510 4.49 -11.71 1.87
C MET A 510 3.83 -10.33 1.67
N GLN A 511 3.35 -10.04 0.46
CA GLN A 511 2.61 -8.83 0.12
C GLN A 511 1.30 -8.72 0.91
N SER A 512 0.55 -9.83 1.05
CA SER A 512 -0.66 -9.89 1.88
C SER A 512 -0.40 -9.59 3.36
N ILE A 513 0.75 -10.02 3.89
CA ILE A 513 1.21 -9.69 5.25
C ILE A 513 1.61 -8.21 5.33
N GLU A 514 2.34 -7.68 4.34
CA GLU A 514 2.74 -6.27 4.30
C GLU A 514 1.52 -5.34 4.24
N ASP A 515 0.52 -5.64 3.40
CA ASP A 515 -0.74 -4.90 3.34
C ASP A 515 -1.59 -5.08 4.60
N GLY A 516 -1.40 -6.16 5.36
CA GLY A 516 -1.88 -6.28 6.74
C GLY A 516 -1.23 -5.24 7.65
N ILE A 517 0.10 -5.23 7.71
CA ILE A 517 0.92 -4.32 8.54
C ILE A 517 0.67 -2.85 8.16
N ARG A 518 0.54 -2.52 6.87
CA ARG A 518 0.21 -1.18 6.36
C ARG A 518 -1.15 -0.72 6.89
N ARG A 519 -2.19 -1.58 6.85
CA ARG A 519 -3.53 -1.27 7.40
C ARG A 519 -3.51 -1.11 8.92
N GLU A 520 -2.76 -1.93 9.64
CA GLU A 520 -2.59 -1.79 11.09
C GLU A 520 -1.87 -0.48 11.44
N ASN A 521 -0.78 -0.13 10.75
CA ASN A 521 -0.07 1.13 10.91
C ASN A 521 -0.97 2.35 10.67
N ILE A 522 -1.83 2.33 9.64
CA ILE A 522 -2.82 3.39 9.40
C ILE A 522 -3.81 3.50 10.57
N SER A 523 -4.32 2.38 11.08
CA SER A 523 -5.22 2.36 12.26
C SER A 523 -4.54 2.89 13.52
N LEU A 524 -3.29 2.53 13.77
CA LEU A 524 -2.50 3.03 14.89
C LEU A 524 -2.21 4.54 14.75
N GLN A 525 -1.89 5.03 13.56
CA GLN A 525 -1.74 6.47 13.29
C GLN A 525 -3.05 7.24 13.54
N GLU A 526 -4.21 6.70 13.15
CA GLU A 526 -5.51 7.27 13.51
C GLU A 526 -5.76 7.29 15.01
N GLN A 527 -5.45 6.20 15.73
CA GLN A 527 -5.60 6.12 17.18
C GLN A 527 -4.69 7.15 17.87
N ILE A 528 -3.42 7.26 17.46
CA ILE A 528 -2.48 8.29 17.93
C ILE A 528 -3.01 9.70 17.65
N LYS A 529 -3.63 9.94 16.48
CA LYS A 529 -4.25 11.24 16.15
C LYS A 529 -5.44 11.57 17.05
N LYS A 530 -6.31 10.58 17.33
CA LYS A 530 -7.46 10.69 18.26
C LYS A 530 -6.99 10.93 19.70
N LEU A 531 -5.98 10.19 20.17
CA LEU A 531 -5.35 10.34 21.49
C LEU A 531 -4.67 11.72 21.66
N LYS A 532 -3.88 12.17 20.67
CA LYS A 532 -3.26 13.51 20.69
C LYS A 532 -4.31 14.64 20.74
N LEU A 533 -5.42 14.49 20.02
CA LEU A 533 -6.53 15.45 20.09
C LEU A 533 -7.18 15.46 21.48
N SER A 534 -7.49 14.29 22.04
CA SER A 534 -8.06 14.16 23.39
C SER A 534 -7.13 14.71 24.48
N TYR A 535 -5.82 14.46 24.36
CA TYR A 535 -4.81 15.00 25.27
C TYR A 535 -4.78 16.53 25.22
N LYS A 536 -4.79 17.13 24.02
CA LYS A 536 -4.81 18.59 23.84
C LYS A 536 -6.09 19.24 24.38
N THR A 537 -7.23 18.56 24.30
CA THR A 537 -8.47 19.01 24.96
C THR A 537 -8.33 18.98 26.48
N LEU A 538 -7.86 17.86 27.05
CA LEU A 538 -7.67 17.69 28.49
C LEU A 538 -6.62 18.66 29.08
N GLU A 539 -5.55 18.94 28.33
CA GLU A 539 -4.54 19.94 28.67
C GLU A 539 -5.16 21.34 28.77
N LYS A 540 -6.03 21.71 27.82
CA LYS A 540 -6.77 22.97 27.88
C LYS A 540 -7.75 23.01 29.07
N GLU A 541 -8.52 21.95 29.29
CA GLU A 541 -9.41 21.85 30.46
C GLU A 541 -8.65 22.01 31.78
N HIS A 542 -7.44 21.43 31.88
CA HIS A 542 -6.57 21.61 33.04
C HIS A 542 -6.07 23.05 33.20
N GLN A 543 -5.72 23.74 32.10
CA GLN A 543 -5.35 25.16 32.12
C GLN A 543 -6.54 26.04 32.55
N ASP A 544 -7.73 25.82 32.00
CA ASP A 544 -8.97 26.55 32.34
C ASP A 544 -9.32 26.35 33.84
N ILE A 545 -9.21 25.13 34.37
CA ILE A 545 -9.40 24.83 35.80
C ILE A 545 -8.32 25.50 36.66
N ALA A 546 -7.05 25.47 36.25
CA ALA A 546 -5.96 26.13 36.99
C ALA A 546 -6.18 27.65 37.06
N HIS A 547 -6.57 28.29 35.96
CA HIS A 547 -6.94 29.70 35.93
C HIS A 547 -8.16 30.00 36.83
N GLN A 548 -9.18 29.13 36.84
CA GLN A 548 -10.34 29.28 37.72
C GLN A 548 -9.95 29.18 39.21
N VAL A 549 -9.07 28.23 39.57
CA VAL A 549 -8.57 28.06 40.95
C VAL A 549 -7.70 29.26 41.38
N ILE A 550 -6.85 29.79 40.50
CA ILE A 550 -6.05 30.99 40.77
C ILE A 550 -6.96 32.21 40.98
N SER A 551 -7.92 32.44 40.08
CA SER A 551 -8.90 33.53 40.16
C SER A 551 -9.75 33.44 41.43
N SER A 552 -10.24 32.24 41.77
CA SER A 552 -10.99 31.98 42.99
C SER A 552 -10.14 32.27 44.25
N LYS A 553 -8.90 31.80 44.31
CA LYS A 553 -7.97 32.10 45.42
C LYS A 553 -7.65 33.58 45.53
N MET A 554 -7.48 34.29 44.41
CA MET A 554 -7.21 35.73 44.42
C MET A 554 -8.43 36.53 44.92
N SER A 555 -9.64 36.13 44.52
CA SER A 555 -10.89 36.68 45.05
C SER A 555 -11.05 36.41 46.55
N MET A 556 -10.78 35.18 47.01
CA MET A 556 -10.79 34.83 48.44
C MET A 556 -9.77 35.65 49.25
N ALA A 557 -8.56 35.86 48.73
CA ALA A 557 -7.54 36.68 49.39
C ALA A 557 -7.95 38.16 49.45
N SER A 558 -8.56 38.70 48.39
CA SER A 558 -9.11 40.06 48.38
C SER A 558 -10.25 40.22 49.40
N LEU A 559 -11.16 39.26 49.48
CA LEU A 559 -12.28 39.26 50.42
C LEU A 559 -11.82 39.08 51.86
N ASP A 560 -10.77 38.30 52.13
CA ASP A 560 -10.20 38.23 53.49
C ASP A 560 -9.46 39.51 53.87
N ALA A 561 -8.73 40.14 52.94
CA ALA A 561 -8.12 41.45 53.16
C ALA A 561 -9.16 42.54 53.47
N GLU A 562 -10.27 42.58 52.72
CA GLU A 562 -11.42 43.45 53.00
C GLU A 562 -12.06 43.13 54.36
N ASN A 563 -12.23 41.84 54.70
CA ASN A 563 -12.70 41.43 56.02
C ASN A 563 -11.74 41.83 57.15
N GLN A 564 -10.42 41.79 56.93
CA GLN A 564 -9.42 42.25 57.89
C GLN A 564 -9.47 43.78 58.06
N GLN A 565 -9.62 44.54 56.97
CA GLN A 565 -9.83 45.99 57.01
C GLN A 565 -11.12 46.36 57.78
N LEU A 566 -12.26 45.75 57.44
CA LEU A 566 -13.54 45.99 58.13
C LEU A 566 -13.47 45.61 59.61
N LYS A 567 -12.76 44.53 59.97
CA LYS A 567 -12.49 44.18 61.38
C LYS A 567 -11.63 45.25 62.08
N HIS A 568 -10.65 45.84 61.39
CA HIS A 568 -9.82 46.92 61.92
C HIS A 568 -10.63 48.21 62.11
N GLU A 569 -11.40 48.64 61.11
CA GLU A 569 -12.27 49.82 61.19
C GLU A 569 -13.32 49.68 62.30
N LEU A 570 -13.94 48.49 62.44
CA LEU A 570 -14.83 48.19 63.56
C LEU A 570 -14.13 48.18 64.92
N ALA A 571 -12.84 47.85 64.99
CA ALA A 571 -12.06 47.93 66.22
C ALA A 571 -11.72 49.39 66.58
N VAL A 572 -11.35 50.21 65.58
CA VAL A 572 -11.10 51.66 65.74
C VAL A 572 -12.39 52.37 66.16
N MET A 573 -13.50 52.21 65.45
CA MET A 573 -14.78 52.82 65.84
C MET A 573 -15.26 52.37 67.23
N LYS A 574 -15.01 51.11 67.64
CA LYS A 574 -15.28 50.66 69.01
C LYS A 574 -14.39 51.34 70.04
N ALA A 575 -13.09 51.50 69.76
CA ALA A 575 -12.18 52.23 70.64
C ALA A 575 -12.56 53.71 70.75
N GLU A 576 -12.99 54.33 69.65
CA GLU A 576 -13.50 55.70 69.64
C GLU A 576 -14.82 55.84 70.39
N MET A 577 -15.80 54.94 70.20
CA MET A 577 -17.03 54.93 70.99
C MET A 577 -16.76 54.73 72.49
N VAL A 578 -15.81 53.87 72.86
CA VAL A 578 -15.38 53.72 74.27
C VAL A 578 -14.75 55.01 74.79
N LYS A 579 -13.85 55.64 74.01
CA LYS A 579 -13.17 56.90 74.38
C LYS A 579 -14.12 58.09 74.50
N ILE A 580 -15.08 58.21 73.58
CA ILE A 580 -16.16 59.22 73.63
C ILE A 580 -17.03 58.96 74.85
N LYS A 581 -17.41 57.70 75.09
CA LYS A 581 -18.21 57.34 76.27
C LYS A 581 -17.49 57.67 77.57
N THR A 582 -16.22 57.30 77.74
CA THR A 582 -15.45 57.66 78.94
C THR A 582 -15.30 59.17 79.08
N CYS A 583 -15.06 59.91 78.00
CA CYS A 583 -15.02 61.37 78.04
C CYS A 583 -16.37 61.99 78.46
N MET A 584 -17.49 61.46 77.97
CA MET A 584 -18.83 61.89 78.37
C MET A 584 -19.21 61.48 79.80
N ASP A 585 -18.72 60.33 80.28
CA ASP A 585 -18.91 59.89 81.66
C ASP A 585 -18.04 60.74 82.61
N ASP A 586 -16.78 61.05 82.26
CA ASP A 586 -15.88 61.96 82.97
C ASP A 586 -16.42 63.41 83.03
N GLU A 587 -16.93 63.93 81.90
CA GLU A 587 -17.47 65.30 81.83
C GLU A 587 -18.80 65.42 82.58
N ARG A 588 -19.66 64.39 82.53
CA ARG A 588 -20.84 64.28 83.40
C ARG A 588 -20.44 64.21 84.88
N GLN A 589 -19.39 63.48 85.22
CA GLN A 589 -18.88 63.42 86.59
C GLN A 589 -18.38 64.79 87.06
N ARG A 590 -17.66 65.55 86.22
CA ARG A 590 -17.27 66.94 86.53
C ARG A 590 -18.47 67.85 86.76
N GLN A 591 -19.49 67.81 85.89
CA GLN A 591 -20.72 68.58 86.06
C GLN A 591 -21.46 68.19 87.35
N PHE A 592 -21.45 66.91 87.72
CA PHE A 592 -22.02 66.44 88.99
C PHE A 592 -21.22 66.93 90.20
N GLU A 593 -19.89 66.89 90.13
CA GLU A 593 -18.98 67.39 91.18
C GLU A 593 -19.13 68.92 91.38
N GLU A 594 -19.26 69.67 90.29
CA GLU A 594 -19.48 71.13 90.30
C GLU A 594 -20.86 71.49 90.87
N LEU A 595 -21.92 70.76 90.49
CA LEU A 595 -23.25 70.87 91.11
C LEU A 595 -23.24 70.44 92.58
N ALA A 596 -22.43 69.46 92.97
CA ALA A 596 -22.28 69.06 94.37
C ALA A 596 -21.60 70.15 95.20
N GLN A 597 -20.56 70.82 94.67
CA GLN A 597 -19.94 71.97 95.31
C GLN A 597 -20.89 73.17 95.42
N GLN A 598 -21.67 73.47 94.39
CA GLN A 598 -22.69 74.53 94.45
C GLN A 598 -23.77 74.22 95.49
N ASN A 599 -24.27 72.98 95.55
CA ASN A 599 -25.22 72.56 96.59
C ASN A 599 -24.61 72.61 97.99
N ALA A 600 -23.35 72.18 98.17
CA ALA A 600 -22.66 72.28 99.46
C ALA A 600 -22.50 73.74 99.91
N HIS A 601 -22.19 74.66 98.98
CA HIS A 601 -22.15 76.09 99.27
C HIS A 601 -23.53 76.64 99.68
N LEU A 602 -24.59 76.27 98.94
CA LEU A 602 -25.97 76.69 99.23
C LEU A 602 -26.47 76.17 100.58
N VAL A 603 -26.19 74.90 100.92
CA VAL A 603 -26.47 74.31 102.23
C VAL A 603 -25.71 75.06 103.33
N GLY A 604 -24.43 75.38 103.12
CA GLY A 604 -23.65 76.21 104.04
C GLY A 604 -24.26 77.60 104.27
N THR A 605 -24.71 78.28 103.21
CA THR A 605 -25.39 79.58 103.35
C THR A 605 -26.75 79.48 104.03
N ASN A 606 -27.50 78.39 103.81
CA ASN A 606 -28.77 78.15 104.49
C ASN A 606 -28.56 77.91 105.99
N SER A 607 -27.57 77.09 106.37
CA SER A 607 -27.18 76.89 107.78
C SER A 607 -26.85 78.23 108.46
N MET A 608 -26.06 79.10 107.82
CA MET A 608 -25.77 80.44 108.36
C MET A 608 -26.98 81.37 108.46
N LEU A 609 -28.06 81.13 107.70
CA LEU A 609 -29.32 81.86 107.80
C LEU A 609 -30.22 81.27 108.91
N GLU A 610 -30.18 79.95 109.12
CA GLU A 610 -30.87 79.26 110.22
C GLU A 610 -30.25 79.59 111.59
N ASP A 611 -28.91 79.56 111.72
CA ASP A 611 -28.19 79.99 112.93
C ASP A 611 -28.57 81.44 113.31
N ARG A 612 -28.61 82.31 112.31
CA ARG A 612 -28.93 83.74 112.46
C ARG A 612 -30.42 84.01 112.74
N LEU A 613 -31.31 83.11 112.32
CA LEU A 613 -32.70 83.09 112.78
C LEU A 613 -32.76 82.70 114.27
N SER A 614 -32.00 81.69 114.70
CA SER A 614 -31.98 81.24 116.10
C SER A 614 -31.41 82.32 117.06
N GLU A 615 -30.39 83.08 116.64
CA GLU A 615 -29.92 84.27 117.37
C GLU A 615 -31.04 85.32 117.54
N LEU A 616 -31.83 85.58 116.49
CA LEU A 616 -32.94 86.55 116.55
C LEU A 616 -34.12 86.05 117.40
N GLU A 617 -34.42 84.74 117.38
CA GLU A 617 -35.44 84.13 118.24
C GLU A 617 -35.03 84.19 119.72
N THR A 618 -33.78 83.89 120.05
CA THR A 618 -33.27 83.97 121.43
C THR A 618 -33.22 85.41 121.95
N LEU A 619 -32.84 86.39 121.11
CA LEU A 619 -32.95 87.83 121.44
C LEU A 619 -34.40 88.26 121.69
N LEU A 620 -35.37 87.76 120.90
CA LEU A 620 -36.78 88.06 121.07
C LEU A 620 -37.34 87.49 122.39
N ILE A 621 -36.87 86.32 122.81
CA ILE A 621 -37.23 85.70 124.10
C ILE A 621 -36.67 86.52 125.27
N ASP A 622 -35.40 86.92 125.22
CA ASP A 622 -34.75 87.74 126.26
C ASP A 622 -35.42 89.13 126.41
N MET A 623 -35.77 89.79 125.30
CA MET A 623 -36.57 91.03 125.34
C MET A 623 -37.94 90.84 125.98
N LYS A 624 -38.64 89.74 125.70
CA LYS A 624 -39.94 89.45 126.33
C LYS A 624 -39.82 89.19 127.83
N LEU A 625 -38.75 88.54 128.28
CA LEU A 625 -38.51 88.28 129.69
C LEU A 625 -38.31 89.59 130.47
N LYS A 626 -37.40 90.45 129.98
CA LYS A 626 -37.11 91.77 130.57
C LYS A 626 -38.32 92.72 130.56
N TYR A 627 -39.17 92.63 129.54
CA TYR A 627 -40.43 93.38 129.50
C TYR A 627 -41.40 92.93 130.62
N ALA A 628 -41.53 91.61 130.85
CA ALA A 628 -42.39 91.07 131.89
C ALA A 628 -41.92 91.42 133.32
N GLU A 629 -40.60 91.45 133.57
CA GLU A 629 -40.04 91.90 134.85
C GLU A 629 -40.35 93.40 135.09
N SER A 630 -40.19 94.25 134.07
CA SER A 630 -40.47 95.69 134.16
C SER A 630 -41.95 96.01 134.40
N GLU A 631 -42.88 95.21 133.88
CA GLU A 631 -44.33 95.39 134.08
C GLU A 631 -44.74 95.01 135.53
N ASN A 632 -44.07 94.00 136.11
CA ASN A 632 -44.29 93.57 137.50
C ASN A 632 -43.83 94.61 138.54
N ASP A 633 -42.63 95.19 138.36
CA ASP A 633 -42.11 96.24 139.24
C ASP A 633 -42.98 97.51 139.22
N TYR A 634 -43.63 97.79 138.08
CA TYR A 634 -44.56 98.91 137.94
C TYR A 634 -45.82 98.74 138.81
N GLU A 635 -46.46 97.57 138.82
CA GLU A 635 -47.59 97.29 139.73
C GLU A 635 -47.19 97.34 141.21
N ILE A 636 -45.99 96.85 141.58
CA ILE A 636 -45.50 96.90 142.96
C ILE A 636 -45.28 98.36 143.42
N MET A 637 -44.76 99.23 142.55
CA MET A 637 -44.63 100.67 142.85
C MET A 637 -46.00 101.37 142.94
N LYS A 638 -46.96 100.98 142.09
CA LYS A 638 -48.32 101.52 142.04
C LYS A 638 -49.13 101.20 143.30
N GLN A 639 -48.98 100.00 143.89
CA GLN A 639 -49.58 99.67 145.18
C GLN A 639 -49.02 100.54 146.32
N LYS A 640 -47.69 100.69 146.41
CA LYS A 640 -47.03 101.51 147.44
C LYS A 640 -47.43 102.99 147.39
N LEU A 641 -47.69 103.52 146.19
CA LEU A 641 -48.21 104.88 146.02
C LEU A 641 -49.60 105.07 146.63
N HIS A 642 -50.46 104.05 146.56
CA HIS A 642 -51.85 104.14 147.00
C HIS A 642 -52.01 104.07 148.52
N GLU A 643 -51.16 103.29 149.21
CA GLU A 643 -51.11 103.27 150.68
C GLU A 643 -50.60 104.62 151.24
N ALA A 644 -49.58 105.21 150.61
CA ALA A 644 -49.02 106.50 151.02
C ALA A 644 -50.04 107.66 150.92
N GLN A 645 -50.92 107.65 149.91
CA GLN A 645 -51.85 108.75 149.68
C GLN A 645 -53.02 108.82 150.68
N LYS A 646 -53.37 107.74 151.39
CA LYS A 646 -54.51 107.73 152.32
C LYS A 646 -54.18 108.14 153.76
N LEU A 647 -52.89 108.25 154.11
CA LEU A 647 -52.43 108.80 155.39
C LEU A 647 -52.26 110.33 155.38
N SER A 648 -52.50 110.99 154.25
CA SER A 648 -52.16 112.42 154.03
C SER A 648 -53.38 113.37 153.96
N SER A 649 -54.57 112.96 154.42
CA SER A 649 -55.78 113.79 154.39
C SER A 649 -56.60 113.82 155.70
N MET A 650 -55.91 113.83 156.84
CA MET A 650 -56.44 114.36 158.10
C MET A 650 -55.50 115.47 158.56
N ASN A 651 -56.07 116.66 158.85
CA ASN A 651 -55.41 117.97 158.96
C ASN A 651 -54.99 118.54 157.58
N HIS A 652 -55.66 119.55 157.01
CA HIS A 652 -56.56 120.56 157.59
C HIS A 652 -58.00 120.51 157.08
#